data_AF-A0A1G7ZNJ2-F1
#
_entry.id   AF-A0A1G7ZNJ2-F1
#
_cell.length_a   1.000
_cell.length_b   1.000
_cell.length_c   1.000
_cell.angle_alpha   90.00
_cell.angle_beta   90.00
_cell.angle_gamma   90.00
#
_symmetry.space_group_name_H-M   'P 1'
#
loop_
_entity.id
_entity.type
_entity.pdbx_description
1 polymer ?
#
loop_
_entity_poly.entity_id
_entity_poly.type
_entity_poly.pdbx_seq_one_letter_code
_entity_poly.pdbx_strand_id
1 'polypeptide(L)'
;MVPKASFDLAVCQWAEVRWKQARPDRPSKLGLRDLLVHAHEIEALAITPPPALSAVYRLLYAITARITDLDKNTEGFDDWLDRRSEIFGKPLNPERVDDYFNKYSGKFDLFHPERPFLQDPRLADPKVCPKGAGVNKLALGRPAGNNSVWFGHHWDASPVPVPTPEAFLALLCWLYYGPSGRCATRTHADVTAADVSAGPLRSSLSYHPEGNTLLETLLAGLPSPTDEFRQGDDPCPWELPDLPDPLAPPREPDPYPGPCARLTGGWQHALLLTPDETGQNVVDAHITWGRRNKQPPTGDAYVIFQVSKQGNIYARPADSGRALWRDLDGLLDLPNTTTAQPRRPAVFGGDIDDLGSFKVRALGFEQDGKTKDIQFVSAVTPPLLFRINETDPGTSRRIGDLRTAGELYGSRLDFAVKLAWASIVSDKPKKCAWSEHAAAAYWPMAEETFWRRMRDQDFDRPWRSFLGAAISAFEQVTQGHVRSARTARAIERARLELYGGVRKISRTKRRSTSPSSNDRQGSMAGQQTPTIHPALEQARQFVTGVFELCEDPGKRSALRSGLGRPLDECHRMHKVIAGRVPNKQENIQRAYYAIAAMIASLPPQARGRSSADNPVGRGFGQCLAEGVAHGVLRESTAESHLDLLTRQSVDGLHRHLPAMVRAVADRSSAVDWGQLLLDLQRWEEHRDQIARRWLQSFYRTRFEADLEAARAADDDDHDSQ
;
A
#
# COMPACT_ATOMS: atom_id res chain seq x y z
N MET A 1 -24.55 46.17 25.16
CA MET A 1 -24.81 44.87 24.52
C MET A 1 -23.50 44.43 23.87
N VAL A 2 -22.87 43.38 24.39
CA VAL A 2 -21.74 42.75 23.70
C VAL A 2 -22.33 42.07 22.45
N PRO A 3 -21.76 42.23 21.25
CA PRO A 3 -22.23 41.50 20.07
C PRO A 3 -22.20 40.01 20.37
N LYS A 4 -23.27 39.27 20.04
CA LYS A 4 -23.21 37.81 20.11
C LYS A 4 -22.19 37.32 19.07
N ALA A 5 -21.35 36.37 19.44
CA ALA A 5 -20.43 35.70 18.52
C ALA A 5 -21.21 35.13 17.32
N SER A 6 -20.69 35.34 16.10
CA SER A 6 -21.30 34.91 14.84
C SER A 6 -20.20 34.55 13.84
N PHE A 7 -20.44 33.52 13.04
CA PHE A 7 -19.54 33.09 11.97
C PHE A 7 -20.37 32.50 10.83
N ASP A 8 -20.73 33.34 9.87
CA ASP A 8 -21.54 32.94 8.70
C ASP A 8 -20.65 32.33 7.61
N LEU A 9 -20.81 31.01 7.39
CA LEU A 9 -20.05 30.25 6.39
C LEU A 9 -20.30 30.70 4.95
N ALA A 10 -21.38 31.44 4.69
CA ALA A 10 -21.65 32.01 3.37
C ALA A 10 -20.60 33.07 2.97
N VAL A 11 -20.13 33.85 3.95
CA VAL A 11 -19.28 35.03 3.72
C VAL A 11 -17.92 34.97 4.40
N CYS A 12 -17.83 34.38 5.59
CA CYS A 12 -16.57 34.25 6.32
C CYS A 12 -15.62 33.28 5.60
N GLN A 13 -14.34 33.61 5.54
CA GLN A 13 -13.35 32.79 4.86
C GLN A 13 -12.99 31.54 5.68
N TRP A 14 -13.29 30.36 5.16
CA TRP A 14 -12.99 29.09 5.84
C TRP A 14 -12.50 27.99 4.89
N ALA A 15 -13.01 27.95 3.65
CA ALA A 15 -12.69 26.90 2.69
C ALA A 15 -11.38 27.24 1.98
N GLU A 16 -10.31 26.50 2.28
CA GLU A 16 -9.02 26.67 1.60
C GLU A 16 -9.09 26.15 0.16
N VAL A 17 -8.53 26.91 -0.78
CA VAL A 17 -8.63 26.64 -2.21
C VAL A 17 -7.28 26.69 -2.91
N ARG A 18 -7.12 25.90 -3.96
CA ARG A 18 -6.03 26.03 -4.93
C ARG A 18 -6.59 26.64 -6.21
N TRP A 19 -6.11 27.82 -6.57
CA TRP A 19 -6.49 28.50 -7.82
C TRP A 19 -5.79 27.87 -9.02
N LYS A 20 -6.46 27.77 -10.18
CA LYS A 20 -5.81 27.32 -11.44
C LYS A 20 -4.62 28.20 -11.81
N GLN A 21 -4.76 29.50 -11.59
CA GLN A 21 -3.71 30.49 -11.77
C GLN A 21 -3.53 31.24 -10.45
N ALA A 22 -2.41 30.99 -9.77
CA ALA A 22 -2.07 31.72 -8.57
C ALA A 22 -1.86 33.20 -8.89
N ARG A 23 -2.56 34.07 -8.19
CA ARG A 23 -2.36 35.52 -8.25
C ARG A 23 -2.26 36.09 -6.83
N PRO A 24 -1.39 37.08 -6.56
CA PRO A 24 -1.17 37.61 -5.20
C PRO A 24 -2.41 38.26 -4.57
N ASP A 25 -3.35 38.73 -5.37
CA ASP A 25 -4.59 39.40 -4.96
C ASP A 25 -5.71 38.44 -4.58
N ARG A 26 -5.58 37.15 -4.87
CA ARG A 26 -6.63 36.17 -4.57
C ARG A 26 -6.46 35.59 -3.16
N PRO A 27 -7.54 35.59 -2.34
CA PRO A 27 -7.48 34.98 -1.02
C PRO A 27 -7.27 33.47 -1.12
N SER A 28 -6.57 32.90 -0.14
CA SER A 28 -6.37 31.44 -0.04
C SER A 28 -7.56 30.71 0.56
N LYS A 29 -8.48 31.43 1.21
CA LYS A 29 -9.71 30.91 1.80
C LYS A 29 -10.91 31.72 1.34
N LEU A 30 -12.02 31.05 1.08
CA LEU A 30 -13.28 31.65 0.63
C LEU A 30 -14.45 31.25 1.55
N GLY A 31 -15.48 32.09 1.57
CA GLY A 31 -16.82 31.71 2.05
C GLY A 31 -17.59 30.98 0.94
N LEU A 32 -18.70 30.31 1.28
CA LEU A 32 -19.45 29.48 0.31
C LEU A 32 -19.95 30.26 -0.90
N ARG A 33 -20.32 31.53 -0.73
CA ARG A 33 -20.82 32.38 -1.82
C ARG A 33 -19.74 32.63 -2.87
N ASP A 34 -18.60 33.19 -2.46
CA ASP A 34 -17.47 33.44 -3.35
C ASP A 34 -16.89 32.15 -3.93
N LEU A 35 -16.88 31.08 -3.13
CA LEU A 35 -16.41 29.76 -3.55
C LEU A 35 -17.20 29.26 -4.77
N LEU A 36 -18.53 29.38 -4.76
CA LEU A 36 -19.39 28.91 -5.85
C LEU A 36 -19.36 29.84 -7.07
N VAL A 37 -19.32 31.16 -6.85
CA VAL A 37 -19.17 32.15 -7.94
C VAL A 37 -17.87 31.89 -8.72
N HIS A 38 -16.76 31.66 -8.01
CA HIS A 38 -15.44 31.46 -8.61
C HIS A 38 -15.07 29.98 -8.82
N ALA A 39 -16.01 29.04 -8.70
CA ALA A 39 -15.73 27.59 -8.80
C ALA A 39 -15.08 27.18 -10.14
N HIS A 40 -15.37 27.91 -11.21
CA HIS A 40 -14.80 27.71 -12.55
C HIS A 40 -13.32 28.15 -12.67
N GLU A 41 -12.80 28.89 -11.70
CA GLU A 41 -11.42 29.40 -11.65
C GLU A 41 -10.55 28.68 -10.61
N ILE A 42 -11.19 27.94 -9.71
CA ILE A 42 -10.56 27.16 -8.65
C ILE A 42 -10.21 25.79 -9.23
N GLU A 43 -8.98 25.32 -9.04
CA GLU A 43 -8.55 23.99 -9.45
C GLU A 43 -9.14 22.92 -8.52
N ALA A 44 -8.98 23.08 -7.21
CA ALA A 44 -9.48 22.14 -6.21
C ALA A 44 -9.59 22.79 -4.81
N LEU A 45 -10.31 22.14 -3.91
CA LEU A 45 -10.29 22.46 -2.48
C LEU A 45 -9.01 21.90 -1.84
N ALA A 46 -8.40 22.69 -0.94
CA ALA A 46 -7.22 22.33 -0.16
C ALA A 46 -7.58 22.03 1.31
N ILE A 47 -8.75 21.44 1.54
CA ILE A 47 -9.27 21.16 2.88
C ILE A 47 -8.66 19.88 3.45
N THR A 48 -8.22 19.96 4.70
CA THR A 48 -7.76 18.81 5.49
C THR A 48 -8.50 18.77 6.84
N PRO A 49 -8.72 17.58 7.43
CA PRO A 49 -8.32 16.25 6.96
C PRO A 49 -9.24 15.67 5.86
N PRO A 50 -8.83 14.59 5.16
CA PRO A 50 -9.62 13.94 4.09
C PRO A 50 -11.11 13.63 4.41
N PRO A 51 -11.49 13.12 5.60
CA PRO A 51 -12.91 12.92 5.93
C PRO A 51 -13.71 14.25 5.97
N ALA A 52 -13.07 15.37 6.30
CA ALA A 52 -13.73 16.68 6.27
C ALA A 52 -13.99 17.11 4.82
N LEU A 53 -13.01 16.95 3.93
CA LEU A 53 -13.19 17.24 2.50
C LEU A 53 -14.30 16.37 1.89
N SER A 54 -14.38 15.09 2.26
CA SER A 54 -15.45 14.18 1.83
C SER A 54 -16.84 14.67 2.25
N ALA A 55 -16.97 15.18 3.48
CA ALA A 55 -18.21 15.78 3.97
C ALA A 55 -18.52 17.13 3.30
N VAL A 56 -17.52 17.99 3.11
CA VAL A 56 -17.68 19.28 2.42
C VAL A 56 -18.15 19.09 0.99
N TYR A 57 -17.61 18.11 0.25
CA TYR A 57 -18.10 17.81 -1.09
C TYR A 57 -19.58 17.47 -1.10
N ARG A 58 -20.08 16.68 -0.14
CA ARG A 58 -21.52 16.35 -0.06
C ARG A 58 -22.39 17.57 0.18
N LEU A 59 -21.95 18.51 1.02
CA LEU A 59 -22.65 19.78 1.21
C LEU A 59 -22.63 20.62 -0.07
N LEU A 60 -21.48 20.73 -0.73
CA LEU A 60 -21.35 21.51 -1.96
C LEU A 60 -22.15 20.90 -3.11
N TYR A 61 -22.18 19.58 -3.27
CA TYR A 61 -23.02 18.92 -4.27
C TYR A 61 -24.49 19.26 -4.05
N ALA A 62 -24.98 19.20 -2.80
CA ALA A 62 -26.37 19.54 -2.50
C ALA A 62 -26.67 21.03 -2.81
N ILE A 63 -25.78 21.95 -2.40
CA ILE A 63 -25.95 23.39 -2.67
C ILE A 63 -25.87 23.68 -4.18
N THR A 64 -24.92 23.09 -4.90
CA THR A 64 -24.80 23.23 -6.35
C THR A 64 -26.05 22.72 -7.05
N ALA A 65 -26.55 21.53 -6.69
CA ALA A 65 -27.77 20.97 -7.26
C ALA A 65 -28.97 21.92 -7.10
N ARG A 66 -29.12 22.55 -5.91
CA ARG A 66 -30.15 23.56 -5.66
C ARG A 66 -30.00 24.82 -6.52
N ILE A 67 -28.77 25.34 -6.66
CA ILE A 67 -28.52 26.57 -7.42
C ILE A 67 -28.76 26.36 -8.91
N THR A 68 -28.36 25.20 -9.44
CA THR A 68 -28.45 24.86 -10.86
C THR A 68 -29.76 24.19 -11.27
N ASP A 69 -30.69 23.95 -10.33
CA ASP A 69 -31.92 23.17 -10.57
C ASP A 69 -31.66 21.72 -11.09
N LEU A 70 -30.44 21.21 -10.89
CA LEU A 70 -30.06 19.82 -11.21
C LEU A 70 -30.46 18.85 -10.10
N ASP A 71 -31.15 19.33 -9.07
CA ASP A 71 -31.91 18.54 -8.13
C ASP A 71 -33.33 18.25 -8.63
N LYS A 72 -33.68 18.56 -9.90
CA LYS A 72 -34.97 18.26 -10.53
C LYS A 72 -34.81 17.32 -11.72
N ASN A 73 -35.75 16.39 -11.88
CA ASN A 73 -35.84 15.48 -13.02
C ASN A 73 -37.24 15.63 -13.69
N THR A 74 -37.51 16.79 -14.30
CA THR A 74 -38.86 17.16 -14.77
C THR A 74 -39.27 16.49 -16.06
N GLU A 75 -38.33 16.30 -16.99
CA GLU A 75 -38.59 15.73 -18.33
C GLU A 75 -37.86 14.40 -18.56
N GLY A 76 -37.30 13.81 -17.50
CA GLY A 76 -36.59 12.53 -17.53
C GLY A 76 -35.07 12.66 -17.57
N PHE A 77 -34.40 11.52 -17.49
CA PHE A 77 -32.95 11.43 -17.32
C PHE A 77 -32.16 12.14 -18.44
N ASP A 78 -32.61 12.06 -19.69
CA ASP A 78 -31.95 12.69 -20.83
C ASP A 78 -31.97 14.24 -20.73
N ASP A 79 -33.09 14.83 -20.32
CA ASP A 79 -33.17 16.28 -20.05
C ASP A 79 -32.22 16.71 -18.92
N TRP A 80 -32.11 15.89 -17.86
CA TRP A 80 -31.17 16.17 -16.79
C TRP A 80 -29.71 16.15 -17.29
N LEU A 81 -29.36 15.21 -18.17
CA LEU A 81 -28.04 15.13 -18.79
C LEU A 81 -27.74 16.34 -19.68
N ASP A 82 -28.71 16.78 -20.48
CA ASP A 82 -28.58 17.94 -21.36
C ASP A 82 -28.38 19.21 -20.53
N ARG A 83 -29.23 19.47 -19.53
CA ARG A 83 -29.09 20.62 -18.62
C ARG A 83 -27.75 20.63 -17.88
N ARG A 84 -27.27 19.47 -17.43
CA ARG A 84 -25.96 19.36 -16.78
C ARG A 84 -24.83 19.70 -17.76
N SER A 85 -24.91 19.21 -18.99
CA SER A 85 -23.92 19.46 -20.05
C SER A 85 -23.92 20.93 -20.50
N GLU A 86 -25.08 21.59 -20.54
CA GLU A 86 -25.20 23.01 -20.89
C GLU A 86 -24.49 23.95 -19.90
N ILE A 87 -24.50 23.59 -18.61
CA ILE A 87 -23.85 24.35 -17.53
C ILE A 87 -22.34 24.02 -17.47
N PHE A 88 -21.95 22.84 -17.90
CA PHE A 88 -20.57 22.37 -17.83
C PHE A 88 -19.58 23.33 -18.51
N GLY A 89 -18.54 23.72 -17.77
CA GLY A 89 -17.51 24.66 -18.24
C GLY A 89 -17.90 26.15 -18.24
N LYS A 90 -19.14 26.51 -17.88
CA LYS A 90 -19.59 27.91 -17.79
C LYS A 90 -19.68 28.37 -16.34
N PRO A 91 -19.32 29.62 -16.00
CA PRO A 91 -19.50 30.16 -14.65
C PRO A 91 -20.95 30.02 -14.17
N LEU A 92 -21.15 29.72 -12.88
CA LEU A 92 -22.48 29.80 -12.28
C LEU A 92 -22.98 31.25 -12.32
N ASN A 93 -24.28 31.44 -12.55
CA ASN A 93 -24.88 32.77 -12.50
C ASN A 93 -24.77 33.33 -11.06
N PRO A 94 -24.03 34.44 -10.83
CA PRO A 94 -23.86 35.00 -9.49
C PRO A 94 -25.19 35.38 -8.82
N GLU A 95 -26.17 35.88 -9.57
CA GLU A 95 -27.50 36.23 -9.03
C GLU A 95 -28.21 35.00 -8.45
N ARG A 96 -28.09 33.84 -9.11
CA ARG A 96 -28.66 32.57 -8.64
C ARG A 96 -27.98 32.08 -7.36
N VAL A 97 -26.67 32.29 -7.23
CA VAL A 97 -25.92 31.98 -6.02
C VAL A 97 -26.38 32.90 -4.87
N ASP A 98 -26.49 34.19 -5.14
CA ASP A 98 -26.94 35.18 -4.16
C ASP A 98 -28.38 34.90 -3.69
N ASP A 99 -29.31 34.64 -4.62
CA ASP A 99 -30.70 34.30 -4.32
C ASP A 99 -30.81 33.09 -3.38
N TYR A 100 -30.00 32.05 -3.60
CA TYR A 100 -29.99 30.87 -2.74
C TYR A 100 -29.57 31.21 -1.30
N PHE A 101 -28.45 31.92 -1.13
CA PHE A 101 -27.98 32.29 0.22
C PHE A 101 -28.87 33.36 0.88
N ASN A 102 -29.48 34.26 0.12
CA ASN A 102 -30.43 35.25 0.63
C ASN A 102 -31.71 34.58 1.13
N LYS A 103 -32.23 33.57 0.41
CA LYS A 103 -33.40 32.78 0.83
C LYS A 103 -33.19 32.11 2.19
N TYR A 104 -31.97 31.67 2.48
CA TYR A 104 -31.60 31.01 3.73
C TYR A 104 -30.69 31.88 4.62
N SER A 105 -30.85 33.21 4.57
CA SER A 105 -30.05 34.15 5.34
C SER A 105 -30.04 33.79 6.83
N GLY A 106 -28.85 33.81 7.44
CA GLY A 106 -28.63 33.44 8.85
C GLY A 106 -28.63 31.94 9.14
N LYS A 107 -29.07 31.07 8.22
CA LYS A 107 -29.04 29.61 8.44
C LYS A 107 -27.64 29.01 8.32
N PHE A 108 -26.70 29.71 7.69
CA PHE A 108 -25.30 29.31 7.53
C PHE A 108 -24.37 29.84 8.64
N ASP A 109 -24.92 30.54 9.64
CA ASP A 109 -24.17 30.98 10.82
C ASP A 109 -23.96 29.82 11.81
N LEU A 110 -22.70 29.48 12.06
CA LEU A 110 -22.30 28.42 12.99
C LEU A 110 -22.75 28.68 14.43
N PHE A 111 -22.91 29.94 14.81
CA PHE A 111 -23.26 30.35 16.18
C PHE A 111 -24.63 31.02 16.25
N HIS A 112 -25.47 30.83 15.23
CA HIS A 112 -26.82 31.39 15.22
C HIS A 112 -27.57 30.99 16.50
N PRO A 113 -28.20 31.94 17.22
CA PRO A 113 -28.73 31.68 18.56
C PRO A 113 -29.84 30.63 18.61
N GLU A 114 -30.59 30.47 17.52
CA GLU A 114 -31.74 29.55 17.47
C GLU A 114 -31.55 28.38 16.49
N ARG A 115 -30.63 28.52 15.53
CA ARG A 115 -30.49 27.61 14.38
C ARG A 115 -29.03 27.55 13.93
N PRO A 116 -28.09 27.22 14.85
CA PRO A 116 -26.69 27.12 14.50
C PRO A 116 -26.51 26.08 13.39
N PHE A 117 -25.75 26.43 12.35
CA PHE A 117 -25.63 25.59 11.15
C PHE A 117 -25.18 24.17 11.51
N LEU A 118 -25.99 23.18 11.10
CA LEU A 118 -25.78 21.73 11.32
C LEU A 118 -25.61 21.29 12.79
N GLN A 119 -26.14 22.07 13.73
CA GLN A 119 -26.03 21.82 15.17
C GLN A 119 -27.41 21.72 15.83
N ASP A 120 -27.43 21.17 17.05
CA ASP A 120 -28.64 21.08 17.86
C ASP A 120 -28.58 22.07 19.04
N PRO A 121 -29.25 23.24 18.95
CA PRO A 121 -29.18 24.28 19.98
C PRO A 121 -29.81 23.83 21.31
N ARG A 122 -30.65 22.78 21.31
CA ARG A 122 -31.24 22.22 22.54
C ARG A 122 -30.18 21.68 23.49
N LEU A 123 -29.00 21.34 22.98
CA LEU A 123 -27.89 20.83 23.78
C LEU A 123 -27.28 21.88 24.71
N ALA A 124 -27.60 23.17 24.52
CA ALA A 124 -27.18 24.24 25.42
C ALA A 124 -27.85 24.18 26.80
N ASP A 125 -29.04 23.56 26.89
CA ASP A 125 -29.77 23.43 28.16
C ASP A 125 -29.13 22.34 29.03
N PRO A 126 -28.64 22.65 30.24
CA PRO A 126 -28.08 21.66 31.16
C PRO A 126 -29.06 20.54 31.55
N LYS A 127 -30.38 20.75 31.41
CA LYS A 127 -31.40 19.71 31.62
C LYS A 127 -31.43 18.70 30.47
N VAL A 128 -31.07 19.13 29.27
CA VAL A 128 -30.99 18.28 28.07
C VAL A 128 -29.63 17.60 28.01
N CYS A 129 -28.54 18.35 28.21
CA CYS A 129 -27.18 17.84 28.16
C CYS A 129 -26.38 18.47 29.32
N PRO A 130 -26.16 17.76 30.43
CA PRO A 130 -25.60 18.37 31.65
C PRO A 130 -24.11 18.69 31.57
N LYS A 131 -23.37 18.11 30.60
CA LYS A 131 -21.92 18.29 30.48
C LYS A 131 -21.49 18.37 29.02
N GLY A 132 -20.64 19.34 28.73
CA GLY A 132 -19.86 19.42 27.51
C GLY A 132 -18.97 18.18 27.32
N ALA A 133 -18.68 17.88 26.07
CA ALA A 133 -17.77 16.81 25.68
C ALA A 133 -16.30 17.25 25.68
N GLY A 134 -16.03 18.56 25.71
CA GLY A 134 -14.69 19.14 25.63
C GLY A 134 -14.25 19.41 24.19
N VAL A 135 -13.61 20.55 23.96
CA VAL A 135 -13.04 20.90 22.64
C VAL A 135 -11.97 19.91 22.15
N ASN A 136 -11.24 19.25 23.05
CA ASN A 136 -10.28 18.22 22.66
C ASN A 136 -10.96 16.96 22.09
N LYS A 137 -12.21 16.66 22.47
CA LYS A 137 -12.97 15.55 21.88
C LYS A 137 -13.54 15.91 20.52
N LEU A 138 -13.81 17.19 20.28
CA LEU A 138 -14.19 17.70 18.95
C LEU A 138 -13.00 17.59 17.99
N ALA A 139 -11.85 18.14 18.38
CA ALA A 139 -10.66 18.22 17.54
C ALA A 139 -10.06 16.83 17.26
N LEU A 140 -10.11 16.41 16.00
CA LEU A 140 -9.52 15.14 15.58
C LEU A 140 -8.01 15.11 15.87
N GLY A 141 -7.55 14.01 16.48
CA GLY A 141 -6.13 13.81 16.80
C GLY A 141 -5.65 14.44 18.12
N ARG A 142 -6.48 15.25 18.81
CA ARG A 142 -6.16 15.70 20.17
C ARG A 142 -6.48 14.60 21.20
N PRO A 143 -5.66 14.43 22.25
CA PRO A 143 -5.99 13.54 23.35
C PRO A 143 -7.19 14.10 24.14
N ALA A 144 -8.19 13.25 24.40
CA ALA A 144 -9.36 13.57 25.22
C ALA A 144 -9.56 12.51 26.30
N GLY A 145 -9.94 12.93 27.51
CA GLY A 145 -10.09 12.04 28.66
C GLY A 145 -8.80 11.27 28.98
N ASN A 146 -8.87 9.94 28.95
CA ASN A 146 -7.76 9.05 29.32
C ASN A 146 -6.85 8.67 28.13
N ASN A 147 -7.07 9.23 26.94
CA ASN A 147 -6.21 8.96 25.79
C ASN A 147 -4.82 9.56 26.02
N SER A 148 -3.77 8.80 25.70
CA SER A 148 -2.40 9.30 25.81
C SER A 148 -2.16 10.46 24.84
N VAL A 149 -1.23 11.34 25.17
CA VAL A 149 -0.79 12.44 24.30
C VAL A 149 0.17 11.89 23.25
N TRP A 150 -0.24 11.87 21.98
CA TRP A 150 0.59 11.36 20.86
C TRP A 150 1.07 12.49 19.96
N PHE A 151 0.18 13.43 19.63
CA PHE A 151 0.45 14.54 18.72
C PHE A 151 0.21 15.88 19.45
N GLY A 152 1.28 16.68 19.59
CA GLY A 152 1.25 17.99 20.25
C GLY A 152 1.32 17.96 21.78
N HIS A 153 1.19 19.13 22.40
CA HIS A 153 1.23 19.34 23.86
C HIS A 153 -0.15 19.71 24.41
N HIS A 154 -1.20 19.03 23.94
CA HIS A 154 -2.56 19.26 24.41
C HIS A 154 -2.84 18.40 25.65
N TRP A 155 -3.45 19.02 26.65
CA TRP A 155 -3.84 18.38 27.91
C TRP A 155 -5.32 18.61 28.13
N ASP A 156 -6.05 17.56 28.54
CA ASP A 156 -7.50 17.68 28.75
C ASP A 156 -7.85 18.60 29.92
N ALA A 157 -6.95 18.72 30.89
CA ALA A 157 -7.07 19.65 32.01
C ALA A 157 -6.82 21.13 31.64
N SER A 158 -6.24 21.40 30.47
CA SER A 158 -5.94 22.76 30.00
C SER A 158 -6.21 22.85 28.48
N PRO A 159 -7.48 22.78 28.06
CA PRO A 159 -7.85 22.75 26.66
C PRO A 159 -7.45 24.07 25.97
N VAL A 160 -6.87 23.95 24.78
CA VAL A 160 -6.59 25.09 23.90
C VAL A 160 -7.78 25.27 22.96
N PRO A 161 -8.30 26.49 22.76
CA PRO A 161 -9.37 26.73 21.78
C PRO A 161 -9.01 26.25 20.37
N VAL A 162 -10.01 25.97 19.55
CA VAL A 162 -9.86 25.55 18.15
C VAL A 162 -10.36 26.67 17.24
N PRO A 163 -9.60 27.10 16.22
CA PRO A 163 -10.10 28.07 15.24
C PRO A 163 -11.43 27.64 14.63
N THR A 164 -12.38 28.56 14.48
CA THR A 164 -13.74 28.25 14.02
C THR A 164 -13.80 27.46 12.70
N PRO A 165 -12.99 27.78 11.65
CA PRO A 165 -12.92 26.94 10.46
C PRO A 165 -12.55 25.47 10.73
N GLU A 166 -11.59 25.23 11.62
CA GLU A 166 -11.17 23.86 12.00
C GLU A 166 -12.27 23.15 12.80
N ALA A 167 -12.94 23.88 13.70
CA ALA A 167 -14.05 23.35 14.47
C ALA A 167 -15.25 22.95 13.58
N PHE A 168 -15.52 23.73 12.52
CA PHE A 168 -16.53 23.37 11.52
C PHE A 168 -16.16 22.08 10.77
N LEU A 169 -14.92 21.96 10.31
CA LEU A 169 -14.45 20.74 9.63
C LEU A 169 -14.48 19.52 10.55
N ALA A 170 -14.16 19.69 11.84
CA ALA A 170 -14.27 18.66 12.86
C ALA A 170 -15.73 18.26 13.12
N LEU A 171 -16.65 19.24 13.15
CA LEU A 171 -18.08 18.99 13.26
C LEU A 171 -18.58 18.11 12.10
N LEU A 172 -18.21 18.44 10.86
CA LEU A 172 -18.57 17.64 9.69
C LEU A 172 -18.01 16.21 9.78
N CYS A 173 -16.77 16.06 10.26
CA CYS A 173 -16.20 14.73 10.49
C CYS A 173 -17.01 13.93 11.52
N TRP A 174 -17.50 14.55 12.60
CA TRP A 174 -18.36 13.87 13.57
C TRP A 174 -19.70 13.44 12.97
N LEU A 175 -20.32 14.28 12.14
CA LEU A 175 -21.61 13.97 11.52
C LEU A 175 -21.52 12.74 10.59
N TYR A 176 -20.45 12.62 9.81
CA TYR A 176 -20.27 11.54 8.84
C TYR A 176 -19.48 10.33 9.36
N TYR A 177 -18.39 10.57 10.11
CA TYR A 177 -17.42 9.56 10.56
C TYR A 177 -17.38 9.40 12.08
N GLY A 178 -18.40 9.88 12.80
CA GLY A 178 -18.47 9.77 14.25
C GLY A 178 -18.48 8.32 14.76
N PRO A 179 -17.73 7.98 15.82
CA PRO A 179 -17.69 6.64 16.39
C PRO A 179 -19.03 6.19 16.98
N SER A 180 -19.23 4.87 17.07
CA SER A 180 -20.31 4.29 17.87
C SER A 180 -19.86 4.11 19.33
N GLY A 181 -20.81 3.97 20.24
CA GLY A 181 -20.54 3.75 21.66
C GLY A 181 -20.98 4.93 22.52
N ARG A 182 -20.27 5.19 23.63
CA ARG A 182 -20.71 6.14 24.65
C ARG A 182 -20.22 7.57 24.37
N CYS A 183 -21.17 8.50 24.26
CA CYS A 183 -20.99 9.94 24.18
C CYS A 183 -21.52 10.64 25.45
N ALA A 184 -21.66 11.97 25.41
CA ALA A 184 -22.29 12.72 26.50
C ALA A 184 -23.76 12.29 26.65
N THR A 185 -24.26 12.24 27.89
CA THR A 185 -25.67 11.92 28.16
C THR A 185 -26.57 13.02 27.62
N ARG A 186 -27.62 12.63 26.90
CA ARG A 186 -28.71 13.52 26.49
C ARG A 186 -30.05 12.97 26.98
N THR A 187 -30.86 13.88 27.51
CA THR A 187 -32.27 13.66 27.85
C THR A 187 -33.15 14.39 26.85
N HIS A 188 -34.07 13.65 26.21
CA HIS A 188 -35.07 14.22 25.31
C HIS A 188 -36.41 13.51 25.55
N ALA A 189 -37.46 14.28 25.86
CA ALA A 189 -38.70 13.75 26.43
C ALA A 189 -38.38 12.79 27.59
N ASP A 190 -38.92 11.58 27.59
CA ASP A 190 -38.72 10.57 28.65
C ASP A 190 -37.48 9.70 28.44
N VAL A 191 -36.67 9.96 27.40
CA VAL A 191 -35.52 9.13 27.04
C VAL A 191 -34.22 9.81 27.49
N THR A 192 -33.51 9.18 28.40
CA THR A 192 -32.15 9.56 28.81
C THR A 192 -31.16 8.49 28.39
N ALA A 193 -30.24 8.83 27.48
CA ALA A 193 -29.27 7.89 26.93
C ALA A 193 -27.92 8.56 26.66
N ALA A 194 -26.88 7.74 26.58
CA ALA A 194 -25.51 8.18 26.29
C ALA A 194 -24.86 7.38 25.16
N ASP A 195 -25.47 6.29 24.72
CA ASP A 195 -24.96 5.46 23.63
C ASP A 195 -25.48 5.95 22.26
N VAL A 196 -24.65 5.83 21.22
CA VAL A 196 -24.95 6.27 19.86
C VAL A 196 -24.44 5.26 18.83
N SER A 197 -25.14 5.17 17.70
CA SER A 197 -24.67 4.42 16.52
C SER A 197 -23.58 5.19 15.77
N ALA A 198 -22.79 4.49 14.96
CA ALA A 198 -21.74 5.09 14.15
C ALA A 198 -22.31 5.95 13.03
N GLY A 199 -21.61 7.04 12.68
CA GLY A 199 -21.94 7.89 11.55
C GLY A 199 -21.99 7.10 10.21
N PRO A 200 -22.69 7.63 9.20
CA PRO A 200 -23.01 6.89 7.97
C PRO A 200 -21.79 6.45 7.16
N LEU A 201 -20.67 7.18 7.26
CA LEU A 201 -19.43 6.90 6.53
C LEU A 201 -18.31 6.35 7.43
N ARG A 202 -18.60 6.05 8.70
CA ARG A 202 -17.63 5.50 9.64
C ARG A 202 -16.92 4.30 9.02
N SER A 203 -15.58 4.31 9.01
CA SER A 203 -14.70 3.29 8.39
C SER A 203 -14.73 3.15 6.87
N SER A 204 -15.52 3.94 6.13
CA SER A 204 -15.66 3.82 4.68
C SER A 204 -14.69 4.71 3.89
N LEU A 205 -14.39 4.30 2.66
CA LEU A 205 -13.68 5.11 1.66
C LEU A 205 -14.68 5.65 0.63
N SER A 206 -14.71 6.97 0.45
CA SER A 206 -15.51 7.60 -0.59
C SER A 206 -14.66 8.00 -1.79
N TYR A 207 -15.28 8.05 -2.96
CA TYR A 207 -14.68 8.27 -4.26
C TYR A 207 -15.44 9.40 -4.96
N HIS A 208 -14.77 10.50 -5.23
CA HIS A 208 -15.34 11.70 -5.82
C HIS A 208 -14.71 11.96 -7.19
N PRO A 209 -15.49 12.34 -8.22
CA PRO A 209 -14.89 12.81 -9.46
C PRO A 209 -14.13 14.10 -9.22
N GLU A 210 -12.96 14.25 -9.84
CA GLU A 210 -12.15 15.47 -9.79
C GLU A 210 -11.80 15.90 -11.22
N GLY A 211 -12.35 17.05 -11.62
CA GLY A 211 -12.12 17.69 -12.92
C GLY A 211 -10.94 18.65 -12.90
N ASN A 212 -10.84 19.52 -13.92
CA ASN A 212 -9.82 20.56 -13.98
C ASN A 212 -10.19 21.80 -13.16
N THR A 213 -11.47 21.92 -12.77
CA THR A 213 -11.98 22.99 -11.92
C THR A 213 -12.87 22.43 -10.81
N LEU A 214 -13.06 23.22 -9.75
CA LEU A 214 -14.04 22.90 -8.72
C LEU A 214 -15.44 22.82 -9.32
N LEU A 215 -15.80 23.68 -10.28
CA LEU A 215 -17.10 23.60 -10.94
C LEU A 215 -17.29 22.27 -11.69
N GLU A 216 -16.31 21.84 -12.50
CA GLU A 216 -16.35 20.54 -13.18
C GLU A 216 -16.49 19.40 -12.17
N THR A 217 -15.76 19.47 -11.06
CA THR A 217 -15.82 18.52 -9.94
C THR A 217 -17.22 18.48 -9.30
N LEU A 218 -17.85 19.64 -9.10
CA LEU A 218 -19.17 19.75 -8.49
C LEU A 218 -20.26 19.20 -9.42
N LEU A 219 -20.24 19.57 -10.71
CA LEU A 219 -21.23 19.12 -11.69
C LEU A 219 -21.12 17.62 -11.98
N ALA A 220 -19.92 17.10 -12.14
CA ALA A 220 -19.70 15.67 -12.34
C ALA A 220 -20.04 14.85 -11.08
N GLY A 221 -19.94 15.47 -9.90
CA GLY A 221 -20.28 14.86 -8.63
C GLY A 221 -21.78 14.79 -8.33
N LEU A 222 -22.66 15.38 -9.15
CA LEU A 222 -24.10 15.40 -8.87
C LEU A 222 -24.77 14.06 -9.22
N PRO A 223 -25.47 13.41 -8.26
CA PRO A 223 -26.35 12.29 -8.58
C PRO A 223 -27.67 12.79 -9.17
N SER A 224 -28.16 12.12 -10.21
CA SER A 224 -29.49 12.39 -10.76
C SER A 224 -30.59 12.06 -9.75
N PRO A 225 -31.65 12.89 -9.63
CA PRO A 225 -32.88 12.51 -8.94
C PRO A 225 -33.54 11.30 -9.63
N THR A 226 -34.33 10.53 -8.87
CA THR A 226 -35.15 9.43 -9.41
C THR A 226 -36.40 9.97 -10.13
N ASP A 227 -37.08 9.14 -10.93
CA ASP A 227 -38.25 9.59 -11.70
C ASP A 227 -39.47 9.92 -10.82
N GLU A 228 -39.62 9.25 -9.67
CA GLU A 228 -40.72 9.48 -8.71
C GLU A 228 -40.45 10.66 -7.75
N PHE A 229 -39.38 11.40 -7.98
CA PHE A 229 -38.86 12.43 -7.09
C PHE A 229 -39.69 13.73 -7.08
N ARG A 230 -39.88 14.30 -5.89
CA ARG A 230 -40.43 15.66 -5.70
C ARG A 230 -39.44 16.52 -4.95
N GLN A 231 -39.04 17.66 -5.54
CA GLN A 231 -38.05 18.57 -4.96
C GLN A 231 -38.36 19.00 -3.53
N GLY A 232 -39.64 19.30 -3.23
CA GLY A 232 -40.09 19.73 -1.91
C GLY A 232 -40.00 18.66 -0.83
N ASP A 233 -39.88 17.38 -1.20
CA ASP A 233 -39.78 16.25 -0.28
C ASP A 233 -38.34 15.95 0.16
N ASP A 234 -37.34 16.68 -0.36
CA ASP A 234 -35.92 16.39 -0.17
C ASP A 234 -35.13 17.57 0.42
N PRO A 235 -35.56 18.18 1.54
CA PRO A 235 -34.87 19.33 2.12
C PRO A 235 -33.52 18.92 2.72
N CYS A 236 -32.50 19.77 2.53
CA CYS A 236 -31.29 19.71 3.34
C CYS A 236 -31.62 20.13 4.80
N PRO A 237 -30.83 19.70 5.81
CA PRO A 237 -31.08 20.03 7.21
C PRO A 237 -31.24 21.52 7.52
N TRP A 238 -30.55 22.42 6.81
CA TRP A 238 -30.66 23.88 6.99
C TRP A 238 -31.90 24.49 6.32
N GLU A 239 -32.56 23.75 5.41
CA GLU A 239 -33.76 24.19 4.69
C GLU A 239 -35.05 23.84 5.44
N LEU A 240 -34.98 22.93 6.42
CA LEU A 240 -36.11 22.55 7.25
C LEU A 240 -36.64 23.74 8.05
N PRO A 241 -37.97 23.91 8.18
CA PRO A 241 -38.55 25.00 8.99
C PRO A 241 -38.31 24.77 10.48
N ASP A 242 -38.37 23.52 10.95
CA ASP A 242 -38.27 23.13 12.35
C ASP A 242 -37.06 22.23 12.62
N LEU A 243 -36.62 22.18 13.88
CA LEU A 243 -35.57 21.25 14.31
C LEU A 243 -36.11 19.82 14.29
N PRO A 244 -35.40 18.86 13.67
CA PRO A 244 -35.84 17.47 13.68
C PRO A 244 -35.96 16.89 15.09
N ASP A 245 -36.98 16.07 15.31
CA ASP A 245 -37.14 15.27 16.52
C ASP A 245 -36.10 14.13 16.54
N PRO A 246 -35.22 14.06 17.56
CA PRO A 246 -34.25 12.98 17.74
C PRO A 246 -34.85 11.56 17.90
N LEU A 247 -36.11 11.47 18.34
CA LEU A 247 -36.84 10.22 18.56
C LEU A 247 -37.72 9.82 17.38
N ALA A 248 -37.92 10.71 16.40
CA ALA A 248 -38.73 10.41 15.23
C ALA A 248 -38.18 9.18 14.48
N PRO A 249 -39.06 8.25 14.04
CA PRO A 249 -38.65 7.16 13.18
C PRO A 249 -38.16 7.71 11.82
N PRO A 250 -37.35 6.93 11.07
CA PRO A 250 -37.04 7.26 9.68
C PRO A 250 -38.33 7.45 8.86
N ARG A 251 -38.29 8.35 7.87
CA ARG A 251 -39.41 8.55 6.95
C ARG A 251 -39.70 7.25 6.18
N GLU A 252 -40.98 6.99 5.92
CA GLU A 252 -41.45 5.88 5.08
C GLU A 252 -42.17 6.41 3.82
N PRO A 253 -42.20 5.65 2.71
CA PRO A 253 -41.51 4.37 2.50
C PRO A 253 -40.01 4.54 2.18
N ASP A 254 -39.59 5.70 1.68
CA ASP A 254 -38.18 6.03 1.42
C ASP A 254 -37.67 7.06 2.44
N PRO A 255 -36.72 6.67 3.32
CA PRO A 255 -36.08 7.58 4.26
C PRO A 255 -35.31 8.73 3.60
N TYR A 256 -34.82 8.53 2.38
CA TYR A 256 -33.98 9.49 1.65
C TYR A 256 -34.45 9.61 0.19
N PRO A 257 -35.56 10.36 -0.05
CA PRO A 257 -36.27 10.35 -1.33
C PRO A 257 -35.47 10.93 -2.50
N GLY A 258 -34.40 11.70 -2.25
CA GLY A 258 -33.57 12.23 -3.33
C GLY A 258 -32.16 12.64 -2.95
N PRO A 259 -31.47 13.34 -3.87
CA PRO A 259 -30.04 13.57 -3.77
C PRO A 259 -29.64 14.36 -2.52
N CYS A 260 -30.41 15.38 -2.12
CA CYS A 260 -30.05 16.24 -0.99
C CYS A 260 -30.11 15.49 0.34
N ALA A 261 -31.18 14.75 0.63
CA ALA A 261 -31.32 13.96 1.85
C ALA A 261 -30.36 12.77 1.86
N ARG A 262 -30.02 12.17 0.70
CA ARG A 262 -28.98 11.12 0.63
C ARG A 262 -27.59 11.66 0.94
N LEU A 263 -27.28 12.88 0.49
CA LEU A 263 -26.01 13.54 0.73
C LEU A 263 -25.85 14.05 2.17
N THR A 264 -26.92 14.58 2.76
CA THR A 264 -26.88 15.34 4.04
C THR A 264 -27.68 14.69 5.17
N GLY A 265 -28.21 13.49 4.95
CA GLY A 265 -28.94 12.68 5.92
C GLY A 265 -28.10 11.53 6.51
N GLY A 266 -28.77 10.66 7.28
CA GLY A 266 -28.15 9.45 7.85
C GLY A 266 -27.24 9.69 9.07
N TRP A 267 -27.05 10.94 9.49
CA TRP A 267 -26.26 11.28 10.67
C TRP A 267 -26.88 10.71 11.96
N GLN A 268 -26.01 10.22 12.85
CA GLN A 268 -26.40 9.66 14.15
C GLN A 268 -26.06 10.58 15.31
N HIS A 269 -25.13 11.51 15.11
CA HIS A 269 -24.59 12.42 16.13
C HIS A 269 -25.26 13.78 16.05
N ALA A 270 -25.38 14.44 17.20
CA ALA A 270 -25.72 15.85 17.31
C ALA A 270 -24.62 16.57 18.08
N LEU A 271 -24.31 17.78 17.62
CA LEU A 271 -23.25 18.61 18.15
C LEU A 271 -23.75 20.02 18.46
N LEU A 272 -23.07 20.70 19.37
CA LEU A 272 -23.20 22.14 19.60
C LEU A 272 -21.83 22.71 20.00
N LEU A 273 -21.34 23.68 19.23
CA LEU A 273 -20.08 24.37 19.45
C LEU A 273 -20.30 25.57 20.38
N THR A 274 -19.36 25.79 21.30
CA THR A 274 -19.35 26.95 22.19
C THR A 274 -18.25 27.90 21.73
N PRO A 275 -18.57 29.06 21.14
CA PRO A 275 -17.57 30.03 20.69
C PRO A 275 -16.95 30.80 21.86
N ASP A 276 -15.79 31.39 21.62
CA ASP A 276 -15.30 32.52 22.41
C ASP A 276 -16.13 33.80 22.13
N GLU A 277 -15.81 34.90 22.82
CA GLU A 277 -16.51 36.18 22.64
C GLU A 277 -16.40 36.75 21.22
N THR A 278 -15.38 36.35 20.46
CA THR A 278 -15.10 36.86 19.11
C THR A 278 -15.75 36.03 18.00
N GLY A 279 -16.16 34.80 18.30
CA GLY A 279 -16.58 33.81 17.29
C GLY A 279 -15.45 33.28 16.42
N GLN A 280 -14.20 33.65 16.68
CA GLN A 280 -13.05 33.19 15.89
C GLN A 280 -12.50 31.86 16.40
N ASN A 281 -12.81 31.49 17.64
CA ASN A 281 -12.42 30.21 18.21
C ASN A 281 -13.59 29.53 18.93
N VAL A 282 -13.51 28.20 19.01
CA VAL A 282 -14.39 27.34 19.78
C VAL A 282 -13.65 26.88 21.03
N VAL A 283 -14.27 27.07 22.19
CA VAL A 283 -13.68 26.79 23.51
C VAL A 283 -14.21 25.49 24.12
N ASP A 284 -15.40 25.06 23.72
CA ASP A 284 -16.01 23.78 24.15
C ASP A 284 -16.99 23.27 23.09
N ALA A 285 -17.39 22.00 23.20
CA ALA A 285 -18.42 21.40 22.36
C ALA A 285 -19.24 20.36 23.11
N HIS A 286 -20.53 20.26 22.80
CA HIS A 286 -21.38 19.13 23.18
C HIS A 286 -21.40 18.12 22.02
N ILE A 287 -21.26 16.83 22.33
CA ILE A 287 -21.27 15.74 21.34
C ILE A 287 -22.07 14.57 21.93
N THR A 288 -23.21 14.25 21.31
CA THR A 288 -24.15 13.22 21.78
C THR A 288 -24.93 12.61 20.61
N TRP A 289 -25.93 11.78 20.90
CA TRP A 289 -26.82 11.20 19.90
C TRP A 289 -27.79 12.26 19.33
N GLY A 290 -27.90 12.31 18.00
CA GLY A 290 -28.84 13.12 17.24
C GLY A 290 -30.05 12.34 16.74
N ARG A 291 -29.92 11.01 16.61
CA ARG A 291 -31.00 10.06 16.35
C ARG A 291 -30.87 8.88 17.29
N ARG A 292 -31.97 8.50 17.93
CA ARG A 292 -31.97 7.36 18.86
C ARG A 292 -31.95 6.03 18.12
N ASN A 293 -32.79 5.92 17.09
CA ASN A 293 -32.85 4.75 16.23
C ASN A 293 -31.77 4.83 15.16
N LYS A 294 -31.09 3.70 14.92
CA LYS A 294 -30.10 3.58 13.86
C LYS A 294 -30.76 3.91 12.52
N GLN A 295 -30.33 5.02 11.94
CA GLN A 295 -30.70 5.42 10.59
C GLN A 295 -30.36 4.34 9.54
N PRO A 296 -31.24 4.10 8.55
CA PRO A 296 -30.97 3.19 7.44
C PRO A 296 -29.84 3.73 6.54
N PRO A 297 -29.22 2.88 5.70
CA PRO A 297 -28.23 3.34 4.73
C PRO A 297 -28.83 4.35 3.74
N THR A 298 -28.08 5.40 3.42
CA THR A 298 -28.50 6.44 2.46
C THR A 298 -28.43 5.98 1.01
N GLY A 299 -27.77 4.85 0.72
CA GLY A 299 -27.43 4.46 -0.65
C GLY A 299 -26.41 5.43 -1.25
N ASP A 300 -25.40 5.82 -0.47
CA ASP A 300 -24.38 6.81 -0.84
C ASP A 300 -23.77 6.54 -2.23
N ALA A 301 -23.82 7.55 -3.10
CA ALA A 301 -23.40 7.45 -4.50
C ALA A 301 -21.88 7.42 -4.70
N TYR A 302 -21.10 7.64 -3.64
CA TYR A 302 -19.65 7.83 -3.69
C TYR A 302 -18.88 6.68 -3.05
N VAL A 303 -19.54 5.59 -2.64
CA VAL A 303 -18.85 4.42 -2.07
C VAL A 303 -18.93 3.22 -3.00
N ILE A 304 -17.86 2.42 -3.03
CA ILE A 304 -17.91 1.08 -3.63
C ILE A 304 -18.66 0.19 -2.66
N PHE A 305 -19.81 -0.35 -3.07
CA PHE A 305 -20.51 -1.35 -2.27
C PHE A 305 -19.95 -2.75 -2.55
N GLN A 306 -19.76 -3.54 -1.51
CA GLN A 306 -19.37 -4.93 -1.59
C GLN A 306 -20.52 -5.82 -1.12
N VAL A 307 -20.81 -6.87 -1.87
CA VAL A 307 -21.77 -7.90 -1.47
C VAL A 307 -20.99 -9.07 -0.86
N SER A 308 -21.24 -9.37 0.41
CA SER A 308 -20.66 -10.53 1.09
C SER A 308 -21.27 -11.85 0.55
N LYS A 309 -20.64 -12.99 0.85
CA LYS A 309 -21.20 -14.32 0.52
C LYS A 309 -22.59 -14.57 1.13
N GLN A 310 -22.94 -13.86 2.21
CA GLN A 310 -24.24 -13.95 2.89
C GLN A 310 -25.28 -12.96 2.31
N GLY A 311 -24.94 -12.21 1.25
CA GLY A 311 -25.81 -11.20 0.65
C GLY A 311 -25.78 -9.84 1.35
N ASN A 312 -25.08 -9.69 2.48
CA ASN A 312 -24.96 -8.39 3.16
C ASN A 312 -24.18 -7.40 2.29
N ILE A 313 -24.74 -6.20 2.13
CA ILE A 313 -24.13 -5.07 1.42
C ILE A 313 -23.40 -4.18 2.42
N TYR A 314 -22.14 -3.83 2.15
CA TYR A 314 -21.34 -2.92 2.98
C TYR A 314 -20.44 -2.05 2.10
N ALA A 315 -20.11 -0.85 2.58
CA ALA A 315 -19.16 0.01 1.88
C ALA A 315 -17.74 -0.54 2.01
N ARG A 316 -16.94 -0.42 0.94
CA ARG A 316 -15.52 -0.77 0.96
C ARG A 316 -14.82 0.06 2.05
N PRO A 317 -14.10 -0.58 2.99
CA PRO A 317 -13.47 0.14 4.08
C PRO A 317 -12.30 0.99 3.59
N ALA A 318 -12.04 2.10 4.28
CA ALA A 318 -10.78 2.82 4.15
C ALA A 318 -9.66 2.00 4.80
N ASP A 319 -8.57 1.82 4.07
CA ASP A 319 -7.39 1.05 4.47
C ASP A 319 -6.14 1.82 3.99
N SER A 320 -5.38 2.37 4.93
CA SER A 320 -4.18 3.15 4.61
C SER A 320 -3.05 2.30 4.02
N GLY A 321 -3.09 0.98 4.18
CA GLY A 321 -2.17 0.03 3.56
C GLY A 321 -2.58 -0.42 2.16
N ARG A 322 -3.71 0.08 1.62
CA ARG A 322 -4.25 -0.32 0.32
C ARG A 322 -4.11 0.81 -0.70
N ALA A 323 -3.25 0.57 -1.70
CA ALA A 323 -3.06 1.47 -2.84
C ALA A 323 -4.32 1.57 -3.73
N LEU A 324 -4.62 2.78 -4.23
CA LEU A 324 -5.88 3.09 -4.91
C LEU A 324 -6.08 2.34 -6.23
N TRP A 325 -5.02 2.01 -6.96
CA TRP A 325 -5.13 1.23 -8.20
C TRP A 325 -5.79 -0.15 -8.00
N ARG A 326 -5.71 -0.68 -6.77
CA ARG A 326 -6.35 -1.94 -6.39
C ARG A 326 -7.86 -1.81 -6.36
N ASP A 327 -8.41 -0.60 -6.28
CA ASP A 327 -9.84 -0.34 -6.27
C ASP A 327 -10.45 -0.11 -7.65
N LEU A 328 -9.63 -0.16 -8.72
CA LEU A 328 -10.11 -0.07 -10.10
C LEU A 328 -11.06 -1.20 -10.48
N ASP A 329 -11.05 -2.33 -9.78
CA ASP A 329 -12.05 -3.39 -9.96
C ASP A 329 -13.47 -2.90 -9.72
N GLY A 330 -13.68 -2.11 -8.67
CA GLY A 330 -14.97 -1.52 -8.35
C GLY A 330 -15.21 -0.21 -9.07
N LEU A 331 -14.18 0.52 -9.48
CA LEU A 331 -14.36 1.81 -10.19
C LEU A 331 -14.62 1.66 -11.68
N LEU A 332 -14.09 0.61 -12.32
CA LEU A 332 -14.19 0.38 -13.77
C LEU A 332 -14.96 -0.90 -14.11
N ASP A 333 -15.64 -1.52 -13.12
CA ASP A 333 -16.35 -2.79 -13.26
C ASP A 333 -15.47 -3.87 -13.93
N LEU A 334 -14.18 -3.92 -13.61
CA LEU A 334 -13.24 -4.83 -14.26
C LEU A 334 -13.62 -6.30 -13.97
N PRO A 335 -13.46 -7.21 -14.95
CA PRO A 335 -13.61 -8.64 -14.70
C PRO A 335 -12.74 -9.04 -13.52
N ASN A 336 -13.33 -9.68 -12.51
CA ASN A 336 -12.61 -10.17 -11.36
C ASN A 336 -12.90 -11.66 -11.13
N THR A 337 -11.90 -12.37 -10.62
CA THR A 337 -12.00 -13.78 -10.23
C THR A 337 -12.36 -13.93 -8.75
N THR A 338 -12.63 -12.82 -8.06
CA THR A 338 -12.89 -12.78 -6.63
C THR A 338 -14.34 -13.08 -6.30
N THR A 339 -14.60 -13.69 -5.14
CA THR A 339 -15.98 -13.91 -4.69
C THR A 339 -16.71 -12.65 -4.27
N ALA A 340 -15.99 -11.54 -4.05
CA ALA A 340 -16.59 -10.25 -3.75
C ALA A 340 -17.06 -9.62 -5.06
N GLN A 341 -18.34 -9.26 -5.14
CA GLN A 341 -18.88 -8.49 -6.26
C GLN A 341 -18.92 -7.02 -5.85
N PRO A 342 -17.90 -6.22 -6.20
CA PRO A 342 -17.98 -4.79 -6.00
C PRO A 342 -19.06 -4.21 -6.93
N ARG A 343 -19.75 -3.19 -6.45
CA ARG A 343 -20.63 -2.34 -7.23
C ARG A 343 -19.99 -0.96 -7.29
N ARG A 344 -19.85 -0.44 -8.49
CA ARG A 344 -19.33 0.90 -8.76
C ARG A 344 -20.13 1.97 -8.01
N PRO A 345 -19.47 3.03 -7.51
CA PRO A 345 -20.18 4.17 -6.95
C PRO A 345 -21.08 4.78 -8.03
N ALA A 346 -22.35 5.02 -7.70
CA ALA A 346 -23.35 5.47 -8.67
C ALA A 346 -22.99 6.81 -9.35
N VAL A 347 -22.16 7.65 -8.72
CA VAL A 347 -21.68 8.91 -9.31
C VAL A 347 -20.80 8.69 -10.56
N PHE A 348 -20.15 7.53 -10.68
CA PHE A 348 -19.35 7.17 -11.87
C PHE A 348 -20.17 6.38 -12.88
N GLY A 349 -21.45 6.74 -13.04
CA GLY A 349 -22.32 6.24 -14.09
C GLY A 349 -21.75 6.47 -15.49
N GLY A 350 -22.30 5.82 -16.50
CA GLY A 350 -21.76 5.89 -17.87
C GLY A 350 -21.75 7.29 -18.47
N ASP A 351 -22.63 8.17 -18.00
CA ASP A 351 -22.84 9.53 -18.47
C ASP A 351 -21.70 10.50 -18.09
N ILE A 352 -20.87 10.19 -17.09
CA ILE A 352 -19.80 11.09 -16.66
C ILE A 352 -18.72 11.24 -17.74
N ASP A 353 -18.46 10.19 -18.52
CA ASP A 353 -17.48 10.21 -19.61
C ASP A 353 -17.91 11.14 -20.76
N ASP A 354 -19.21 11.45 -20.87
CA ASP A 354 -19.74 12.40 -21.87
C ASP A 354 -19.44 13.85 -21.50
N LEU A 355 -19.25 14.16 -20.21
CA LEU A 355 -18.84 15.49 -19.74
C LEU A 355 -17.34 15.76 -19.96
N GLY A 356 -16.51 14.71 -19.92
CA GLY A 356 -15.07 14.85 -20.07
C GLY A 356 -14.28 13.76 -19.35
N SER A 357 -13.00 14.04 -19.11
CA SER A 357 -12.09 13.10 -18.45
C SER A 357 -11.87 13.49 -17.00
N PHE A 358 -12.15 12.57 -16.07
CA PHE A 358 -12.11 12.82 -14.64
C PHE A 358 -11.14 11.91 -13.92
N LYS A 359 -10.45 12.47 -12.93
CA LYS A 359 -9.73 11.69 -11.92
C LYS A 359 -10.72 11.21 -10.86
N VAL A 360 -10.32 10.20 -10.10
CA VAL A 360 -11.02 9.78 -8.89
C VAL A 360 -10.23 10.22 -7.68
N ARG A 361 -10.84 11.08 -6.85
CA ARG A 361 -10.34 11.49 -5.53
C ARG A 361 -10.92 10.55 -4.48
N ALA A 362 -10.08 9.69 -3.91
CA ALA A 362 -10.45 8.82 -2.78
C ALA A 362 -10.20 9.54 -1.46
N LEU A 363 -11.20 9.57 -0.57
CA LEU A 363 -11.17 10.25 0.72
C LEU A 363 -11.80 9.37 1.79
N GLY A 364 -11.08 9.15 2.89
CA GLY A 364 -11.58 8.28 3.94
C GLY A 364 -10.82 8.40 5.24
N PHE A 365 -11.26 7.59 6.19
CA PHE A 365 -10.68 7.49 7.51
C PHE A 365 -10.64 6.01 7.88
N GLU A 366 -9.44 5.41 7.89
CA GLU A 366 -9.24 4.05 8.37
C GLU A 366 -9.50 4.04 9.87
N GLN A 367 -10.46 3.22 10.25
CA GLN A 367 -10.98 3.17 11.60
C GLN A 367 -11.69 1.81 11.80
N ASP A 368 -11.79 1.33 13.05
CA ASP A 368 -12.58 0.11 13.36
C ASP A 368 -14.09 0.38 13.33
N GLY A 369 -14.99 -0.62 13.45
CA GLY A 369 -16.43 -0.34 13.47
C GLY A 369 -16.96 0.40 14.71
N LYS A 370 -16.10 0.80 15.66
CA LYS A 370 -16.47 1.26 16.99
C LYS A 370 -15.85 2.62 17.32
N THR A 371 -14.69 2.60 17.98
CA THR A 371 -14.08 3.77 18.66
C THR A 371 -12.60 3.95 18.33
N LYS A 372 -11.98 3.01 17.62
CA LYS A 372 -10.57 3.09 17.26
C LYS A 372 -10.44 3.78 15.90
N ASP A 373 -9.65 4.84 15.91
CA ASP A 373 -9.22 5.55 14.72
C ASP A 373 -7.77 5.18 14.41
N ILE A 374 -7.43 5.00 13.14
CA ILE A 374 -6.13 4.49 12.71
C ILE A 374 -5.41 5.56 11.88
N GLN A 375 -5.92 5.89 10.70
CA GLN A 375 -5.21 6.78 9.78
C GLN A 375 -6.15 7.43 8.75
N PHE A 376 -5.91 8.70 8.41
CA PHE A 376 -6.61 9.33 7.29
C PHE A 376 -6.12 8.80 5.95
N VAL A 377 -7.04 8.62 5.00
CA VAL A 377 -6.74 8.10 3.66
C VAL A 377 -7.10 9.16 2.62
N SER A 378 -6.13 9.50 1.77
CA SER A 378 -6.34 10.33 0.59
C SER A 378 -5.48 9.83 -0.57
N ALA A 379 -6.09 9.66 -1.73
CA ALA A 379 -5.38 9.28 -2.95
C ALA A 379 -6.12 9.85 -4.17
N VAL A 380 -5.43 9.91 -5.31
CA VAL A 380 -5.99 10.37 -6.58
C VAL A 380 -5.50 9.50 -7.73
N THR A 381 -6.39 9.13 -8.65
CA THR A 381 -6.00 8.42 -9.86
C THR A 381 -5.52 9.40 -10.95
N PRO A 382 -4.80 8.94 -11.97
CA PRO A 382 -4.87 9.56 -13.29
C PRO A 382 -6.32 9.62 -13.79
N PRO A 383 -6.63 10.44 -14.81
CA PRO A 383 -7.95 10.41 -15.41
C PRO A 383 -8.31 9.00 -15.90
N LEU A 384 -9.54 8.58 -15.63
CA LEU A 384 -10.05 7.25 -15.98
C LEU A 384 -11.13 7.36 -17.05
N LEU A 385 -11.39 6.25 -17.73
CA LEU A 385 -12.51 6.07 -18.65
C LEU A 385 -13.48 5.07 -18.02
N PHE A 386 -14.61 5.53 -17.49
CA PHE A 386 -15.49 4.71 -16.65
C PHE A 386 -16.33 3.70 -17.46
N ARG A 387 -16.60 4.00 -18.73
CA ARG A 387 -17.24 3.11 -19.72
C ARG A 387 -16.24 2.26 -20.50
N ILE A 388 -15.01 2.08 -20.02
CA ILE A 388 -13.99 1.30 -20.75
C ILE A 388 -14.45 -0.13 -21.09
N ASN A 389 -15.30 -0.74 -20.28
CA ASN A 389 -15.92 -2.03 -20.58
C ASN A 389 -16.83 -2.02 -21.83
N GLU A 390 -17.48 -0.89 -22.10
CA GLU A 390 -18.39 -0.70 -23.23
C GLU A 390 -17.63 -0.21 -24.46
N THR A 391 -16.67 0.72 -24.26
CA THR A 391 -15.96 1.40 -25.35
C THR A 391 -14.72 0.65 -25.83
N ASP A 392 -13.98 0.00 -24.93
CA ASP A 392 -12.78 -0.80 -25.25
C ASP A 392 -12.63 -2.00 -24.30
N PRO A 393 -13.44 -3.07 -24.51
CA PRO A 393 -13.40 -4.27 -23.67
C PRO A 393 -12.02 -4.95 -23.65
N GLY A 394 -11.22 -4.78 -24.72
CA GLY A 394 -9.88 -5.34 -24.84
C GLY A 394 -8.90 -4.70 -23.86
N THR A 395 -8.88 -3.37 -23.80
CA THR A 395 -8.06 -2.65 -22.81
C THR A 395 -8.59 -2.87 -21.40
N SER A 396 -9.91 -2.91 -21.19
CA SER A 396 -10.47 -3.21 -19.88
C SER A 396 -9.97 -4.54 -19.32
N ARG A 397 -10.00 -5.62 -20.13
CA ARG A 397 -9.48 -6.93 -19.73
C ARG A 397 -7.99 -6.85 -19.37
N ARG A 398 -7.17 -6.20 -20.20
CA ARG A 398 -5.73 -6.05 -19.94
C ARG A 398 -5.43 -5.28 -18.65
N ILE A 399 -6.21 -4.25 -18.30
CA ILE A 399 -6.11 -3.54 -17.02
C ILE A 399 -6.50 -4.48 -15.86
N GLY A 400 -7.55 -5.27 -16.04
CA GLY A 400 -7.96 -6.32 -15.10
C GLY A 400 -6.86 -7.35 -14.85
N ASP A 401 -6.18 -7.82 -15.89
CA ASP A 401 -5.08 -8.79 -15.81
C ASP A 401 -3.86 -8.17 -15.13
N LEU A 402 -3.50 -6.94 -15.48
CA LEU A 402 -2.42 -6.18 -14.83
C LEU A 402 -2.69 -6.04 -13.32
N ARG A 403 -3.91 -5.69 -12.95
CA ARG A 403 -4.31 -5.58 -11.54
C ARG A 403 -4.23 -6.94 -10.83
N THR A 404 -4.76 -7.98 -11.47
CA THR A 404 -4.81 -9.34 -10.93
C THR A 404 -3.40 -9.88 -10.69
N ALA A 405 -2.47 -9.62 -11.61
CA ALA A 405 -1.06 -9.95 -11.43
C ALA A 405 -0.46 -9.24 -10.21
N GLY A 406 -0.70 -7.94 -10.04
CA GLY A 406 -0.23 -7.18 -8.88
C GLY A 406 -0.77 -7.71 -7.54
N GLU A 407 -2.05 -8.09 -7.48
CA GLU A 407 -2.68 -8.70 -6.29
C GLU A 407 -2.14 -10.11 -6.01
N LEU A 408 -1.90 -10.91 -7.06
CA LEU A 408 -1.35 -12.26 -6.95
C LEU A 408 0.02 -12.26 -6.27
N TYR A 409 0.96 -11.46 -6.76
CA TYR A 409 2.32 -11.43 -6.21
C TYR A 409 2.39 -10.77 -4.83
N GLY A 410 1.49 -9.83 -4.53
CA GLY A 410 1.32 -9.32 -3.16
C GLY A 410 0.86 -10.42 -2.20
N SER A 411 -0.11 -11.23 -2.61
CA SER A 411 -0.62 -12.36 -1.81
C SER A 411 0.41 -13.47 -1.63
N ARG A 412 1.15 -13.81 -2.69
CA ARG A 412 2.25 -14.79 -2.63
C ARG A 412 3.39 -14.31 -1.75
N LEU A 413 3.77 -13.04 -1.84
CA LEU A 413 4.77 -12.44 -0.96
C LEU A 413 4.34 -12.51 0.51
N ASP A 414 3.12 -12.09 0.81
CA ASP A 414 2.55 -12.13 2.16
C ASP A 414 2.59 -13.56 2.74
N PHE A 415 2.19 -14.56 1.95
CA PHE A 415 2.27 -15.95 2.36
C PHE A 415 3.72 -16.42 2.55
N ALA A 416 4.61 -16.11 1.62
CA ALA A 416 6.02 -16.51 1.66
C ALA A 416 6.72 -15.99 2.93
N VAL A 417 6.53 -14.71 3.29
CA VAL A 417 7.19 -14.15 4.49
C VAL A 417 6.58 -14.69 5.79
N LYS A 418 5.26 -14.94 5.83
CA LYS A 418 4.60 -15.61 6.96
C LYS A 418 5.12 -17.03 7.14
N LEU A 419 5.26 -17.77 6.05
CA LEU A 419 5.78 -19.13 6.06
C LEU A 419 7.26 -19.16 6.51
N ALA A 420 8.08 -18.24 6.01
CA ALA A 420 9.49 -18.13 6.41
C ALA A 420 9.61 -17.85 7.92
N TRP A 421 8.87 -16.85 8.42
CA TRP A 421 8.86 -16.50 9.84
C TRP A 421 8.40 -17.67 10.71
N ALA A 422 7.24 -18.27 10.37
CA ALA A 422 6.65 -19.40 11.07
C ALA A 422 7.59 -20.61 11.14
N SER A 423 8.29 -20.90 10.04
CA SER A 423 9.28 -21.99 9.98
C SER A 423 10.47 -21.76 10.91
N ILE A 424 10.88 -20.50 11.10
CA ILE A 424 11.99 -20.14 11.99
C ILE A 424 11.58 -20.28 13.46
N VAL A 425 10.42 -19.71 13.83
CA VAL A 425 9.92 -19.72 15.21
C VAL A 425 9.19 -21.00 15.60
N SER A 426 9.03 -21.95 14.66
CA SER A 426 8.28 -23.20 14.84
C SER A 426 6.82 -22.98 15.24
N ASP A 427 6.15 -22.06 14.54
CA ASP A 427 4.72 -21.74 14.71
C ASP A 427 3.96 -21.94 13.38
N LYS A 428 2.66 -21.65 13.36
CA LYS A 428 1.84 -21.61 12.14
C LYS A 428 1.97 -20.25 11.43
N PRO A 429 1.88 -20.21 10.08
CA PRO A 429 1.83 -18.96 9.33
C PRO A 429 0.66 -18.08 9.78
N LYS A 430 0.96 -16.88 10.27
CA LYS A 430 0.00 -15.88 10.74
C LYS A 430 0.54 -14.47 10.52
N LYS A 431 -0.31 -13.44 10.64
CA LYS A 431 0.12 -12.04 10.55
C LYS A 431 1.26 -11.77 11.54
N CYS A 432 2.36 -11.21 11.04
CA CYS A 432 3.57 -10.91 11.80
C CYS A 432 4.25 -9.65 11.25
N ALA A 433 5.27 -9.15 11.96
CA ALA A 433 6.02 -7.96 11.54
C ALA A 433 6.65 -8.11 10.13
N TRP A 434 7.03 -9.33 9.74
CA TRP A 434 7.57 -9.56 8.39
C TRP A 434 6.53 -9.37 7.29
N SER A 435 5.27 -9.78 7.51
CA SER A 435 4.19 -9.50 6.55
C SER A 435 3.90 -8.00 6.43
N GLU A 436 3.99 -7.25 7.53
CA GLU A 436 3.78 -5.79 7.50
C GLU A 436 4.92 -5.08 6.78
N HIS A 437 6.19 -5.44 7.06
CA HIS A 437 7.34 -4.89 6.35
C HIS A 437 7.35 -5.26 4.87
N ALA A 438 6.94 -6.50 4.52
CA ALA A 438 6.86 -6.93 3.14
C ALA A 438 5.77 -6.16 2.37
N ALA A 439 4.61 -5.95 2.98
CA ALA A 439 3.55 -5.12 2.42
C ALA A 439 4.02 -3.67 2.20
N ALA A 440 4.71 -3.08 3.20
CA ALA A 440 5.25 -1.73 3.13
C ALA A 440 6.34 -1.56 2.04
N ALA A 441 7.11 -2.62 1.75
CA ALA A 441 8.10 -2.60 0.66
C ALA A 441 7.46 -2.85 -0.72
N TYR A 442 6.52 -3.78 -0.82
CA TYR A 442 5.95 -4.23 -2.09
C TYR A 442 4.91 -3.29 -2.67
N TRP A 443 3.90 -2.89 -1.88
CA TRP A 443 2.74 -2.16 -2.44
C TRP A 443 3.11 -0.82 -3.07
N PRO A 444 4.03 -0.01 -2.52
CA PRO A 444 4.50 1.20 -3.19
C PRO A 444 5.19 0.93 -4.53
N MET A 445 6.06 -0.10 -4.60
CA MET A 445 6.72 -0.50 -5.85
C MET A 445 5.72 -1.03 -6.89
N ALA A 446 4.72 -1.78 -6.43
CA ALA A 446 3.65 -2.31 -7.28
C ALA A 446 2.75 -1.19 -7.81
N GLU A 447 2.42 -0.18 -7.00
CA GLU A 447 1.68 1.00 -7.43
C GLU A 447 2.42 1.79 -8.51
N GLU A 448 3.71 2.06 -8.29
CA GLU A 448 4.53 2.75 -9.30
C GLU A 448 4.58 1.96 -10.61
N THR A 449 4.76 0.64 -10.52
CA THR A 449 4.77 -0.27 -11.66
C THR A 449 3.43 -0.26 -12.40
N PHE A 450 2.31 -0.35 -11.66
CA PHE A 450 0.97 -0.38 -12.21
C PHE A 450 0.67 0.91 -12.99
N TRP A 451 0.87 2.08 -12.37
CA TRP A 451 0.57 3.35 -13.02
C TRP A 451 1.53 3.69 -14.16
N ARG A 452 2.80 3.27 -14.09
CA ARG A 452 3.74 3.41 -15.21
C ARG A 452 3.25 2.62 -16.42
N ARG A 453 2.95 1.33 -16.24
CA ARG A 453 2.43 0.46 -17.30
C ARG A 453 1.10 0.94 -17.86
N MET A 454 0.20 1.43 -17.01
CA MET A 454 -1.08 2.00 -17.43
C MET A 454 -0.90 3.24 -18.30
N ARG A 455 0.03 4.15 -17.95
CA ARG A 455 0.37 5.33 -18.78
C ARG A 455 1.04 4.97 -20.10
N ASP A 456 1.97 4.02 -20.07
CA ASP A 456 2.73 3.58 -21.24
C ASP A 456 1.93 2.61 -22.14
N GLN A 457 0.72 2.23 -21.70
CA GLN A 457 -0.12 1.17 -22.30
C GLN A 457 0.63 -0.16 -22.50
N ASP A 458 1.57 -0.46 -21.60
CA ASP A 458 2.37 -1.70 -21.61
C ASP A 458 1.73 -2.79 -20.75
N PHE A 459 1.00 -3.67 -21.43
CA PHE A 459 0.35 -4.84 -20.85
C PHE A 459 1.07 -6.15 -21.18
N ASP A 460 2.28 -6.11 -21.75
CA ASP A 460 3.01 -7.34 -22.07
C ASP A 460 3.59 -7.96 -20.79
N ARG A 461 3.33 -9.27 -20.62
CA ARG A 461 3.79 -10.10 -19.48
C ARG A 461 3.76 -9.34 -18.15
N PRO A 462 2.58 -8.83 -17.73
CA PRO A 462 2.46 -7.86 -16.65
C PRO A 462 3.02 -8.39 -15.31
N TRP A 463 2.92 -9.70 -15.11
CA TRP A 463 3.38 -10.41 -13.94
C TRP A 463 4.88 -10.28 -13.66
N ARG A 464 5.74 -10.12 -14.69
CA ARG A 464 7.20 -10.11 -14.51
C ARG A 464 7.70 -8.98 -13.62
N SER A 465 7.13 -7.79 -13.80
CA SER A 465 7.50 -6.62 -12.99
C SER A 465 7.05 -6.77 -11.54
N PHE A 466 5.85 -7.32 -11.31
CA PHE A 466 5.32 -7.58 -9.97
C PHE A 466 6.07 -8.70 -9.25
N LEU A 467 6.43 -9.78 -9.95
CA LEU A 467 7.31 -10.83 -9.42
C LEU A 467 8.66 -10.25 -9.01
N GLY A 468 9.27 -9.41 -9.86
CA GLY A 468 10.52 -8.72 -9.53
C GLY A 468 10.42 -7.87 -8.26
N ALA A 469 9.33 -7.10 -8.13
CA ALA A 469 9.05 -6.33 -6.92
C ALA A 469 8.86 -7.22 -5.68
N ALA A 470 8.13 -8.33 -5.81
CA ALA A 470 7.91 -9.29 -4.73
C ALA A 470 9.22 -9.97 -4.28
N ILE A 471 10.09 -10.36 -5.22
CA ILE A 471 11.42 -10.90 -4.90
C ILE A 471 12.25 -9.86 -4.14
N SER A 472 12.28 -8.61 -4.62
CA SER A 472 13.02 -7.53 -3.98
C SER A 472 12.54 -7.30 -2.54
N ALA A 473 11.23 -7.20 -2.33
CA ALA A 473 10.62 -7.03 -1.02
C ALA A 473 10.89 -8.23 -0.09
N PHE A 474 10.80 -9.47 -0.61
CA PHE A 474 11.13 -10.66 0.16
C PHE A 474 12.59 -10.67 0.62
N GLU A 475 13.53 -10.32 -0.28
CA GLU A 475 14.95 -10.25 0.05
C GLU A 475 15.24 -9.14 1.06
N GLN A 476 14.65 -7.95 0.91
CA GLN A 476 14.79 -6.84 1.84
C GLN A 476 14.39 -7.25 3.28
N VAL A 477 13.26 -7.96 3.43
CA VAL A 477 12.76 -8.40 4.73
C VAL A 477 13.59 -9.54 5.31
N THR A 478 14.04 -10.49 4.49
CA THR A 478 14.63 -11.74 4.98
C THR A 478 16.16 -11.73 5.08
N GLN A 479 16.85 -10.84 4.35
CA GLN A 479 18.31 -10.86 4.24
C GLN A 479 19.05 -10.77 5.59
N GLY A 480 18.53 -10.02 6.55
CA GLY A 480 19.15 -9.85 7.88
C GLY A 480 19.03 -11.07 8.81
N HIS A 481 18.25 -12.06 8.41
CA HIS A 481 17.88 -13.22 9.23
C HIS A 481 18.55 -14.53 8.79
N VAL A 482 19.29 -14.52 7.68
CA VAL A 482 20.07 -15.66 7.19
C VAL A 482 21.36 -15.79 8.02
N ARG A 483 21.27 -16.39 9.22
CA ARG A 483 22.40 -16.50 10.18
C ARG A 483 22.90 -17.93 10.43
N SER A 484 22.16 -18.92 9.95
CA SER A 484 22.43 -20.35 10.13
C SER A 484 21.88 -21.15 8.97
N ALA A 485 22.35 -22.40 8.84
CA ALA A 485 21.80 -23.36 7.89
C ALA A 485 20.27 -23.51 8.04
N ARG A 486 19.78 -23.67 9.29
CA ARG A 486 18.35 -23.78 9.59
C ARG A 486 17.54 -22.58 9.09
N THR A 487 17.96 -21.36 9.42
CA THR A 487 17.24 -20.14 9.01
C THR A 487 17.30 -19.91 7.50
N ALA A 488 18.44 -20.19 6.88
CA ALA A 488 18.61 -20.05 5.43
C ALA A 488 17.73 -21.03 4.67
N ARG A 489 17.68 -22.29 5.12
CA ARG A 489 16.79 -23.32 4.58
C ARG A 489 15.34 -22.89 4.62
N ALA A 490 14.88 -22.40 5.77
CA ALA A 490 13.50 -21.96 5.97
C ALA A 490 13.12 -20.80 5.02
N ILE A 491 14.00 -19.80 4.91
CA ILE A 491 13.80 -18.63 4.04
C ILE A 491 13.79 -19.03 2.56
N GLU A 492 14.80 -19.76 2.09
CA GLU A 492 14.89 -20.12 0.67
C GLU A 492 13.85 -21.18 0.28
N ARG A 493 13.36 -22.00 1.22
CA ARG A 493 12.20 -22.88 0.97
C ARG A 493 10.92 -22.06 0.79
N ALA A 494 10.68 -21.08 1.66
CA ALA A 494 9.50 -20.22 1.57
C ALA A 494 9.52 -19.32 0.34
N ARG A 495 10.70 -18.99 -0.20
CA ARG A 495 10.84 -18.24 -1.47
C ARG A 495 10.14 -18.90 -2.64
N LEU A 496 10.01 -20.22 -2.66
CA LEU A 496 9.31 -20.96 -3.72
C LEU A 496 7.84 -20.52 -3.85
N GLU A 497 7.23 -20.05 -2.76
CA GLU A 497 5.84 -19.57 -2.75
C GLU A 497 5.64 -18.30 -3.60
N LEU A 498 6.71 -17.53 -3.87
CA LEU A 498 6.65 -16.40 -4.81
C LEU A 498 6.27 -16.84 -6.24
N TYR A 499 6.53 -18.12 -6.56
CA TYR A 499 6.28 -18.75 -7.85
C TYR A 499 5.12 -19.76 -7.78
N GLY A 500 4.23 -19.64 -6.77
CA GLY A 500 3.11 -20.56 -6.58
C GLY A 500 3.44 -21.85 -5.83
N GLY A 501 4.66 -21.99 -5.31
CA GLY A 501 5.07 -23.09 -4.43
C GLY A 501 5.27 -24.42 -5.16
N VAL A 502 5.57 -25.47 -4.39
CA VAL A 502 5.77 -26.82 -4.94
C VAL A 502 4.41 -27.49 -5.16
N ARG A 503 3.97 -27.60 -6.41
CA ARG A 503 2.73 -28.33 -6.76
C ARG A 503 2.88 -29.80 -6.36
N LYS A 504 1.95 -30.31 -5.54
CA LYS A 504 1.78 -31.77 -5.34
C LYS A 504 1.20 -32.37 -6.62
N ILE A 505 2.06 -32.71 -7.58
CA ILE A 505 1.64 -33.51 -8.73
C ILE A 505 1.07 -34.83 -8.17
N SER A 506 -0.21 -35.12 -8.42
CA SER A 506 -0.78 -36.41 -8.05
C SER A 506 0.05 -37.51 -8.73
N ARG A 507 0.40 -38.56 -7.99
CA ARG A 507 1.33 -39.63 -8.41
C ARG A 507 0.96 -40.34 -9.72
N THR A 508 -0.21 -40.07 -10.29
CA THR A 508 -0.77 -40.74 -11.46
C THR A 508 -0.19 -40.23 -12.80
N LYS A 509 0.31 -38.99 -12.88
CA LYS A 509 0.87 -38.44 -14.15
C LYS A 509 2.38 -38.65 -14.35
N ARG A 510 3.11 -39.16 -13.33
CA ARG A 510 4.58 -39.35 -13.40
C ARG A 510 5.04 -40.51 -14.30
N ARG A 511 4.11 -41.26 -14.92
CA ARG A 511 4.42 -42.47 -15.69
C ARG A 511 4.35 -42.31 -17.21
N SER A 512 4.04 -41.12 -17.72
CA SER A 512 3.86 -40.90 -19.15
C SER A 512 4.42 -39.55 -19.59
N THR A 513 5.73 -39.37 -19.50
CA THR A 513 6.51 -38.47 -20.38
C THR A 513 7.99 -38.56 -19.99
N SER A 514 8.76 -39.39 -20.69
CA SER A 514 10.20 -39.18 -20.81
C SER A 514 10.41 -38.18 -21.96
N PRO A 515 11.17 -37.08 -21.81
CA PRO A 515 11.45 -36.20 -22.92
C PRO A 515 12.52 -36.83 -23.82
N SER A 516 12.23 -36.94 -25.11
CA SER A 516 13.21 -37.26 -26.15
C SER A 516 14.18 -36.09 -26.31
N SER A 517 15.47 -36.41 -26.21
CA SER A 517 16.58 -35.55 -26.58
C SER A 517 16.59 -35.34 -28.10
N ASN A 518 15.96 -34.28 -28.58
CA ASN A 518 16.30 -33.54 -29.80
C ASN A 518 15.25 -32.46 -29.99
N ASP A 519 15.59 -31.23 -29.61
CA ASP A 519 15.18 -29.98 -30.24
C ASP A 519 15.68 -28.82 -29.36
N ARG A 520 16.95 -28.47 -29.56
CA ARG A 520 17.55 -27.22 -29.08
C ARG A 520 18.39 -26.63 -30.19
N GLN A 521 17.75 -26.08 -31.22
CA GLN A 521 18.37 -25.12 -32.11
C GLN A 521 17.33 -24.10 -32.59
N GLY A 522 17.61 -22.82 -32.34
CA GLY A 522 17.04 -21.71 -33.12
C GLY A 522 16.15 -20.71 -32.36
N SER A 523 16.76 -19.76 -31.67
CA SER A 523 16.31 -18.35 -31.72
C SER A 523 17.43 -17.46 -31.16
N MET A 524 18.17 -16.82 -32.08
CA MET A 524 19.16 -15.80 -31.74
C MET A 524 18.45 -14.48 -31.44
N ALA A 525 18.38 -14.12 -30.16
CA ALA A 525 18.22 -12.74 -29.72
C ALA A 525 19.60 -12.25 -29.23
N GLY A 526 19.99 -11.03 -29.63
CA GLY A 526 21.34 -10.47 -29.51
C GLY A 526 21.99 -10.68 -28.14
N GLN A 527 23.02 -11.53 -28.10
CA GLN A 527 23.85 -11.75 -26.94
C GLN A 527 24.80 -10.57 -26.75
N GLN A 528 24.51 -9.72 -25.76
CA GLN A 528 25.58 -8.96 -25.11
C GLN A 528 26.49 -9.97 -24.41
N THR A 529 27.74 -10.08 -24.86
CA THR A 529 28.75 -10.92 -24.21
C THR A 529 28.91 -10.45 -22.76
N PRO A 530 28.68 -11.31 -21.75
CA PRO A 530 28.74 -10.88 -20.35
C PRO A 530 30.19 -10.51 -19.99
N THR A 531 30.40 -9.24 -19.66
CA THR A 531 31.71 -8.71 -19.24
C THR A 531 32.11 -9.32 -17.89
N ILE A 532 33.20 -10.09 -17.86
CA ILE A 532 33.73 -10.68 -16.62
C ILE A 532 34.20 -9.55 -15.70
N HIS A 533 33.84 -9.61 -14.42
CA HIS A 533 34.29 -8.61 -13.45
C HIS A 533 35.83 -8.66 -13.32
N PRO A 534 36.57 -7.54 -13.47
CA PRO A 534 38.04 -7.53 -13.53
C PRO A 534 38.73 -8.23 -12.34
N ALA A 535 38.17 -8.09 -11.13
CA ALA A 535 38.69 -8.76 -9.94
C ALA A 535 38.60 -10.30 -10.02
N LEU A 536 37.53 -10.84 -10.61
CA LEU A 536 37.35 -12.29 -10.78
C LEU A 536 38.32 -12.83 -11.83
N GLU A 537 38.55 -12.07 -12.90
CA GLU A 537 39.54 -12.42 -13.91
C GLU A 537 40.95 -12.49 -13.31
N GLN A 538 41.35 -11.46 -12.55
CA GLN A 538 42.65 -11.47 -11.85
C GLN A 538 42.79 -12.65 -10.87
N ALA A 539 41.73 -12.95 -10.12
CA ALA A 539 41.72 -14.11 -9.22
C ALA A 539 41.89 -15.44 -9.99
N ARG A 540 41.22 -15.59 -11.14
CA ARG A 540 41.34 -16.77 -12.00
C ARG A 540 42.73 -16.88 -12.64
N GLN A 541 43.32 -15.77 -13.07
CA GLN A 541 44.70 -15.76 -13.59
C GLN A 541 45.71 -16.24 -12.52
N PHE A 542 45.57 -15.76 -11.28
CA PHE A 542 46.40 -16.25 -10.17
C PHE A 542 46.22 -17.77 -9.96
N VAL A 543 44.98 -18.25 -9.90
CA VAL A 543 44.65 -19.66 -9.73
C VAL A 543 45.27 -20.51 -10.84
N THR A 544 45.17 -20.09 -12.10
CA THR A 544 45.80 -20.77 -13.23
C THR A 544 47.31 -20.91 -13.03
N GLY A 545 47.97 -19.83 -12.61
CA GLY A 545 49.39 -19.85 -12.28
C GLY A 545 49.75 -20.80 -11.12
N VAL A 546 48.86 -21.00 -10.15
CA VAL A 546 49.06 -21.99 -9.07
C VAL A 546 48.97 -23.42 -9.60
N PHE A 547 48.02 -23.72 -10.49
CA PHE A 547 47.91 -25.05 -11.10
C PHE A 547 49.18 -25.40 -11.89
N GLU A 548 49.73 -24.46 -12.67
CA GLU A 548 51.00 -24.62 -13.38
C GLU A 548 52.17 -24.89 -12.41
N LEU A 549 52.23 -24.19 -11.28
CA LEU A 549 53.25 -24.45 -10.25
C LEU A 549 53.10 -25.84 -9.62
N CYS A 550 51.90 -26.40 -9.57
CA CYS A 550 51.63 -27.72 -9.01
C CYS A 550 51.99 -28.89 -9.94
N GLU A 551 52.34 -28.62 -11.20
CA GLU A 551 52.87 -29.64 -12.14
C GLU A 551 54.24 -30.14 -11.68
N ASP A 552 55.04 -29.27 -11.05
CA ASP A 552 56.30 -29.62 -10.40
C ASP A 552 56.04 -30.24 -9.01
N PRO A 553 56.41 -31.52 -8.78
CA PRO A 553 56.16 -32.20 -7.51
C PRO A 553 56.83 -31.52 -6.28
N GLY A 554 57.99 -30.90 -6.48
CA GLY A 554 58.74 -30.20 -5.43
C GLY A 554 58.05 -28.89 -5.03
N LYS A 555 57.67 -28.08 -6.02
CA LYS A 555 56.89 -26.85 -5.79
C LYS A 555 55.53 -27.16 -5.18
N ARG A 556 54.84 -28.20 -5.66
CA ARG A 556 53.57 -28.67 -5.07
C ARG A 556 53.72 -29.07 -3.60
N SER A 557 54.76 -29.83 -3.27
CA SER A 557 55.03 -30.22 -1.87
C SER A 557 55.29 -29.01 -0.97
N ALA A 558 56.02 -28.02 -1.48
CA ALA A 558 56.26 -26.76 -0.79
C ALA A 558 54.97 -25.94 -0.59
N LEU A 559 54.12 -25.80 -1.62
CA LEU A 559 52.81 -25.14 -1.51
C LEU A 559 51.90 -25.85 -0.49
N ARG A 560 51.84 -27.18 -0.54
CA ARG A 560 51.02 -27.99 0.38
C ARG A 560 51.45 -27.84 1.85
N SER A 561 52.70 -27.46 2.12
CA SER A 561 53.21 -27.29 3.50
C SER A 561 52.53 -26.16 4.28
N GLY A 562 51.90 -25.20 3.59
CA GLY A 562 51.15 -24.10 4.21
C GLY A 562 49.69 -24.42 4.54
N LEU A 563 49.22 -25.66 4.32
CA LEU A 563 47.81 -26.00 4.47
C LEU A 563 47.31 -25.78 5.92
N GLY A 564 46.36 -24.86 6.09
CA GLY A 564 45.76 -24.53 7.39
C GLY A 564 46.67 -23.76 8.36
N ARG A 565 47.80 -23.22 7.89
CA ARG A 565 48.79 -22.51 8.71
C ARG A 565 48.72 -20.98 8.54
N PRO A 566 49.14 -20.19 9.53
CA PRO A 566 49.33 -18.75 9.39
C PRO A 566 50.52 -18.43 8.46
N LEU A 567 50.60 -17.19 7.96
CA LEU A 567 51.63 -16.77 7.00
C LEU A 567 53.05 -16.93 7.53
N ASP A 568 53.27 -16.64 8.82
CA ASP A 568 54.57 -16.74 9.47
C ASP A 568 55.14 -18.17 9.46
N GLU A 569 54.27 -19.19 9.40
CA GLU A 569 54.68 -20.59 9.37
C GLU A 569 54.86 -21.15 7.95
N CYS A 570 54.65 -20.32 6.91
CA CYS A 570 54.63 -20.72 5.51
C CYS A 570 55.98 -20.56 4.79
N HIS A 571 57.12 -20.62 5.49
CA HIS A 571 58.46 -20.32 4.92
C HIS A 571 58.80 -21.11 3.64
N ARG A 572 58.47 -22.40 3.56
CA ARG A 572 58.75 -23.23 2.36
C ARG A 572 57.85 -22.85 1.19
N MET A 573 56.59 -22.55 1.48
CA MET A 573 55.60 -22.11 0.51
C MET A 573 55.92 -20.70 -0.02
N HIS A 574 56.37 -19.81 0.85
CA HIS A 574 56.72 -18.42 0.54
C HIS A 574 57.72 -18.33 -0.61
N LYS A 575 58.77 -19.19 -0.59
CA LYS A 575 59.78 -19.28 -1.66
C LYS A 575 59.21 -19.55 -3.06
N VAL A 576 58.01 -20.14 -3.14
CA VAL A 576 57.37 -20.52 -4.40
C VAL A 576 56.31 -19.51 -4.85
N ILE A 577 55.51 -18.98 -3.92
CA ILE A 577 54.32 -18.20 -4.27
C ILE A 577 54.45 -16.69 -4.07
N ALA A 578 55.39 -16.22 -3.24
CA ALA A 578 55.44 -14.81 -2.81
C ALA A 578 55.46 -13.81 -3.98
N GLY A 579 56.23 -14.09 -5.04
CA GLY A 579 56.30 -13.21 -6.22
C GLY A 579 55.03 -13.14 -7.07
N ARG A 580 54.02 -13.96 -6.79
CA ARG A 580 52.71 -13.97 -7.46
C ARG A 580 51.57 -13.43 -6.58
N VAL A 581 51.86 -13.08 -5.33
CA VAL A 581 50.89 -12.52 -4.38
C VAL A 581 51.03 -11.00 -4.38
N PRO A 582 49.94 -10.23 -4.53
CA PRO A 582 50.01 -8.77 -4.51
C PRO A 582 50.46 -8.28 -3.13
N ASN A 583 51.26 -7.22 -3.10
CA ASN A 583 51.70 -6.58 -1.86
C ASN A 583 50.54 -5.78 -1.24
N LYS A 584 49.67 -6.48 -0.50
CA LYS A 584 48.46 -5.96 0.15
C LYS A 584 48.49 -6.27 1.66
N GLN A 585 47.44 -5.90 2.38
CA GLN A 585 47.26 -6.26 3.79
C GLN A 585 47.43 -7.78 4.02
N GLU A 586 47.92 -8.15 5.20
CA GLU A 586 48.28 -9.51 5.57
C GLU A 586 47.13 -10.52 5.36
N ASN A 587 45.89 -10.16 5.72
CA ASN A 587 44.73 -11.03 5.55
C ASN A 587 44.41 -11.32 4.08
N ILE A 588 44.62 -10.34 3.18
CA ILE A 588 44.48 -10.54 1.75
C ILE A 588 45.57 -11.50 1.25
N GLN A 589 46.83 -11.31 1.67
CA GLN A 589 47.92 -12.22 1.32
C GLN A 589 47.62 -13.65 1.80
N ARG A 590 47.11 -13.78 3.02
CA ARG A 590 46.74 -15.07 3.62
C ARG A 590 45.71 -15.82 2.80
N ALA A 591 44.75 -15.13 2.20
CA ALA A 591 43.79 -15.73 1.26
C ALA A 591 44.49 -16.38 0.05
N TYR A 592 45.46 -15.70 -0.58
CA TYR A 592 46.24 -16.26 -1.69
C TYR A 592 47.03 -17.50 -1.26
N TYR A 593 47.65 -17.46 -0.08
CA TYR A 593 48.42 -18.59 0.43
C TYR A 593 47.51 -19.79 0.73
N ALA A 594 46.36 -19.55 1.36
CA ALA A 594 45.40 -20.60 1.66
C ALA A 594 44.87 -21.29 0.38
N ILE A 595 44.51 -20.52 -0.64
CA ILE A 595 44.06 -21.07 -1.94
C ILE A 595 45.15 -21.92 -2.57
N ALA A 596 46.39 -21.43 -2.61
CA ALA A 596 47.49 -22.17 -3.21
C ALA A 596 47.82 -23.48 -2.45
N ALA A 597 47.74 -23.45 -1.11
CA ALA A 597 47.95 -24.64 -0.30
C ALA A 597 46.83 -25.68 -0.51
N MET A 598 45.57 -25.22 -0.60
CA MET A 598 44.42 -26.09 -0.85
C MET A 598 44.48 -26.73 -2.25
N ILE A 599 44.81 -25.97 -3.31
CA ILE A 599 45.02 -26.50 -4.66
C ILE A 599 46.13 -27.57 -4.66
N ALA A 600 47.25 -27.30 -4.00
CA ALA A 600 48.36 -28.26 -3.89
C ALA A 600 48.01 -29.54 -3.10
N SER A 601 46.96 -29.50 -2.28
CA SER A 601 46.47 -30.62 -1.47
C SER A 601 45.46 -31.53 -2.19
N LEU A 602 45.00 -31.15 -3.39
CA LEU A 602 43.95 -31.85 -4.13
C LEU A 602 44.32 -33.29 -4.54
N PRO A 603 43.34 -34.21 -4.61
CA PRO A 603 43.54 -35.54 -5.19
C PRO A 603 43.79 -35.44 -6.72
N PRO A 604 44.50 -36.40 -7.35
CA PRO A 604 44.90 -36.32 -8.76
C PRO A 604 43.76 -35.97 -9.74
N GLN A 605 42.61 -36.62 -9.57
CA GLN A 605 41.39 -36.42 -10.37
C GLN A 605 40.80 -35.00 -10.31
N ALA A 606 41.11 -34.23 -9.26
CA ALA A 606 40.64 -32.86 -9.10
C ALA A 606 41.65 -31.79 -9.55
N ARG A 607 42.82 -32.20 -10.07
CA ARG A 607 43.92 -31.28 -10.46
C ARG A 607 43.83 -30.74 -11.89
N GLY A 608 42.79 -31.10 -12.64
CA GLY A 608 42.58 -30.58 -14.00
C GLY A 608 42.24 -29.09 -14.01
N ARG A 609 42.48 -28.42 -15.14
CA ARG A 609 42.00 -27.04 -15.36
C ARG A 609 40.47 -27.05 -15.43
N SER A 610 39.81 -26.19 -14.67
CA SER A 610 38.37 -25.93 -14.84
C SER A 610 38.16 -25.12 -16.11
N SER A 611 37.09 -25.37 -16.88
CA SER A 611 36.74 -24.46 -17.97
C SER A 611 36.33 -23.11 -17.39
N ALA A 612 36.83 -22.03 -17.98
CA ALA A 612 36.63 -20.65 -17.54
C ALA A 612 35.31 -20.07 -18.08
N ASP A 613 34.34 -20.92 -18.42
CA ASP A 613 33.21 -20.55 -19.26
C ASP A 613 32.09 -19.82 -18.51
N ASN A 614 32.13 -19.77 -17.17
CA ASN A 614 31.12 -19.04 -16.40
C ASN A 614 31.56 -17.59 -16.14
N PRO A 615 30.90 -16.59 -16.75
CA PRO A 615 31.19 -15.18 -16.52
C PRO A 615 30.86 -14.72 -15.09
N VAL A 616 30.01 -15.46 -14.38
CA VAL A 616 29.66 -15.23 -12.98
C VAL A 616 30.34 -16.28 -12.10
N GLY A 617 31.03 -15.85 -11.04
CA GLY A 617 31.71 -16.76 -10.12
C GLY A 617 30.75 -17.60 -9.29
N ARG A 618 31.04 -18.90 -9.10
CA ARG A 618 30.23 -19.79 -8.26
C ARG A 618 30.66 -19.67 -6.80
N GLY A 619 29.74 -19.26 -5.92
CA GLY A 619 30.02 -19.17 -4.49
C GLY A 619 30.28 -20.55 -3.87
N PHE A 620 31.00 -20.60 -2.75
CA PHE A 620 31.34 -21.88 -2.10
C PHE A 620 30.10 -22.69 -1.68
N GLY A 621 29.02 -22.02 -1.30
CA GLY A 621 27.73 -22.67 -1.01
C GLY A 621 27.14 -23.41 -2.21
N GLN A 622 27.19 -22.82 -3.40
CA GLN A 622 26.78 -23.48 -4.65
C GLN A 622 27.64 -24.72 -4.94
N CYS A 623 28.97 -24.61 -4.80
CA CYS A 623 29.88 -25.75 -4.97
C CYS A 623 29.53 -26.92 -4.03
N LEU A 624 29.23 -26.63 -2.76
CA LEU A 624 28.81 -27.65 -1.80
C LEU A 624 27.47 -28.30 -2.18
N ALA A 625 26.50 -27.51 -2.64
CA ALA A 625 25.20 -28.02 -3.07
C ALA A 625 25.31 -28.92 -4.31
N GLU A 626 26.13 -28.53 -5.28
CA GLU A 626 26.46 -29.38 -6.44
C GLU A 626 27.14 -30.69 -5.98
N GLY A 627 28.08 -30.64 -5.04
CA GLY A 627 28.71 -31.84 -4.48
C GLY A 627 27.70 -32.81 -3.85
N VAL A 628 26.69 -32.29 -3.15
CA VAL A 628 25.58 -33.08 -2.61
C VAL A 628 24.76 -33.71 -3.74
N ALA A 629 24.43 -32.96 -4.79
CA ALA A 629 23.67 -33.46 -5.94
C ALA A 629 24.41 -34.59 -6.69
N HIS A 630 25.74 -34.55 -6.74
CA HIS A 630 26.59 -35.59 -7.33
C HIS A 630 26.85 -36.79 -6.40
N GLY A 631 26.32 -36.78 -5.16
CA GLY A 631 26.50 -37.87 -4.20
C GLY A 631 27.88 -37.91 -3.52
N VAL A 632 28.70 -36.86 -3.69
CA VAL A 632 30.05 -36.77 -3.09
C VAL A 632 29.97 -36.59 -1.57
N LEU A 633 28.92 -35.90 -1.10
CA LEU A 633 28.74 -35.56 0.30
C LEU A 633 27.26 -35.61 0.70
N ARG A 634 26.96 -36.00 1.94
CA ARG A 634 25.58 -36.02 2.46
C ARG A 634 25.10 -34.61 2.77
N GLU A 635 23.83 -34.30 2.49
CA GLU A 635 23.23 -32.97 2.76
C GLU A 635 23.44 -32.51 4.21
N SER A 636 23.18 -33.37 5.20
CA SER A 636 23.36 -33.04 6.61
C SER A 636 24.81 -32.70 6.98
N THR A 637 25.78 -33.35 6.31
CA THR A 637 27.21 -33.06 6.47
C THR A 637 27.55 -31.70 5.85
N ALA A 638 26.97 -31.35 4.69
CA ALA A 638 27.20 -30.06 4.05
C ALA A 638 26.65 -28.93 4.93
N GLU A 639 25.42 -29.09 5.43
CA GLU A 639 24.75 -28.12 6.29
C GLU A 639 25.53 -27.87 7.58
N SER A 640 25.98 -28.94 8.25
CA SER A 640 26.74 -28.85 9.52
C SER A 640 28.05 -28.08 9.34
N HIS A 641 28.77 -28.35 8.25
CA HIS A 641 30.02 -27.67 7.97
C HIS A 641 29.83 -26.23 7.48
N LEU A 642 28.78 -25.97 6.71
CA LEU A 642 28.45 -24.61 6.29
C LEU A 642 28.08 -23.75 7.50
N ASP A 643 27.29 -24.29 8.44
CA ASP A 643 26.96 -23.63 9.71
C ASP A 643 28.20 -23.38 10.58
N LEU A 644 29.17 -24.31 10.58
CA LEU A 644 30.46 -24.11 11.24
C LEU A 644 31.27 -22.97 10.61
N LEU A 645 31.51 -23.04 9.28
CA LEU A 645 32.38 -22.09 8.56
C LEU A 645 31.87 -20.66 8.65
N THR A 646 30.56 -20.47 8.52
CA THR A 646 29.90 -19.15 8.56
C THR A 646 30.06 -18.41 9.89
N ARG A 647 30.48 -19.09 10.96
CA ARG A 647 30.72 -18.51 12.30
C ARG A 647 32.20 -18.31 12.63
N GLN A 648 33.11 -18.67 11.72
CA GLN A 648 34.55 -18.62 12.02
C GLN A 648 35.14 -17.22 11.83
N SER A 649 36.16 -16.92 12.65
CA SER A 649 37.14 -15.87 12.36
C SER A 649 37.98 -16.26 11.13
N VAL A 650 38.82 -15.34 10.63
CA VAL A 650 39.79 -15.62 9.56
C VAL A 650 40.64 -16.86 9.91
N ASP A 651 41.17 -16.93 11.14
CA ASP A 651 41.95 -18.07 11.61
C ASP A 651 41.18 -19.40 11.59
N GLY A 652 39.97 -19.39 12.16
CA GLY A 652 39.12 -20.58 12.18
C GLY A 652 38.75 -21.02 10.77
N LEU A 653 38.44 -20.08 9.88
CA LEU A 653 38.10 -20.37 8.50
C LEU A 653 39.26 -21.05 7.77
N HIS A 654 40.47 -20.49 7.87
CA HIS A 654 41.65 -21.10 7.24
C HIS A 654 42.01 -22.48 7.82
N ARG A 655 41.68 -22.74 9.08
CA ARG A 655 41.86 -24.04 9.73
C ARG A 655 40.84 -25.08 9.25
N HIS A 656 39.58 -24.70 9.11
CA HIS A 656 38.47 -25.64 8.85
C HIS A 656 38.13 -25.81 7.36
N LEU A 657 38.32 -24.77 6.54
CA LEU A 657 37.99 -24.78 5.11
C LEU A 657 38.75 -25.86 4.30
N PRO A 658 40.04 -26.16 4.54
CA PRO A 658 40.77 -27.17 3.76
C PRO A 658 40.14 -28.55 3.77
N ALA A 659 39.63 -28.99 4.93
CA ALA A 659 38.96 -30.28 5.05
C ALA A 659 37.71 -30.33 4.17
N MET A 660 36.97 -29.22 4.09
CA MET A 660 35.72 -29.12 3.34
C MET A 660 35.93 -29.05 1.85
N VAL A 661 36.91 -28.25 1.44
CA VAL A 661 37.34 -28.19 0.05
C VAL A 661 37.79 -29.57 -0.43
N ARG A 662 38.54 -30.31 0.40
CA ARG A 662 38.96 -31.68 0.07
C ARG A 662 37.79 -32.65 -0.02
N ALA A 663 36.77 -32.49 0.82
CA ALA A 663 35.58 -33.34 0.82
C ALA A 663 34.72 -33.15 -0.42
N VAL A 664 34.70 -31.95 -1.02
CA VAL A 664 33.92 -31.66 -2.23
C VAL A 664 34.73 -31.79 -3.53
N ALA A 665 36.07 -31.72 -3.46
CA ALA A 665 36.94 -31.75 -4.64
C ALA A 665 37.13 -33.15 -5.24
N ASP A 666 36.06 -33.69 -5.81
CA ASP A 666 36.00 -34.96 -6.55
C ASP A 666 36.47 -34.84 -8.00
N ARG A 667 36.31 -33.65 -8.61
CA ARG A 667 36.65 -33.29 -9.99
C ARG A 667 37.23 -31.87 -10.09
N SER A 668 37.84 -31.54 -11.22
CA SER A 668 38.48 -30.23 -11.48
C SER A 668 37.54 -29.03 -11.39
N SER A 669 36.26 -29.22 -11.74
CA SER A 669 35.23 -28.18 -11.70
C SER A 669 34.45 -28.14 -10.38
N ALA A 670 34.84 -28.89 -9.35
CA ALA A 670 34.08 -28.95 -8.09
C ALA A 670 34.10 -27.64 -7.30
N VAL A 671 35.16 -26.84 -7.42
CA VAL A 671 35.36 -25.60 -6.67
C VAL A 671 35.72 -24.46 -7.63
N ASP A 672 35.01 -23.34 -7.53
CA ASP A 672 35.43 -22.10 -8.18
C ASP A 672 36.44 -21.37 -7.29
N TRP A 673 37.71 -21.67 -7.52
CA TRP A 673 38.83 -21.11 -6.77
C TRP A 673 38.97 -19.60 -6.91
N GLY A 674 38.56 -19.04 -8.06
CA GLY A 674 38.61 -17.60 -8.30
C GLY A 674 37.61 -16.87 -7.41
N GLN A 675 36.36 -17.35 -7.36
CA GLN A 675 35.35 -16.79 -6.47
C GLN A 675 35.70 -17.04 -4.99
N LEU A 676 36.19 -18.24 -4.64
CA LEU A 676 36.59 -18.53 -3.26
C LEU A 676 37.75 -17.62 -2.79
N LEU A 677 38.71 -17.31 -3.66
CA LEU A 677 39.77 -16.34 -3.34
C LEU A 677 39.19 -14.96 -3.03
N LEU A 678 38.28 -14.44 -3.85
CA LEU A 678 37.64 -13.13 -3.60
C LEU A 678 36.88 -13.11 -2.27
N ASP A 679 36.23 -14.21 -1.92
CA ASP A 679 35.47 -14.35 -0.68
C ASP A 679 36.41 -14.32 0.52
N LEU A 680 37.53 -15.06 0.47
CA LEU A 680 38.53 -15.08 1.52
C LEU A 680 39.21 -13.72 1.71
N GLN A 681 39.48 -12.99 0.63
CA GLN A 681 40.09 -11.65 0.71
C GLN A 681 39.24 -10.64 1.48
N ARG A 682 37.92 -10.79 1.44
CA ARG A 682 36.95 -9.88 2.07
C ARG A 682 36.36 -10.45 3.36
N TRP A 683 36.83 -11.61 3.83
CA TRP A 683 36.20 -12.31 4.94
C TRP A 683 36.27 -11.52 6.26
N GLU A 684 37.36 -10.82 6.53
CA GLU A 684 37.53 -10.04 7.75
C GLU A 684 36.50 -8.91 7.88
N GLU A 685 36.34 -8.11 6.81
CA GLU A 685 35.48 -6.93 6.80
C GLU A 685 34.01 -7.26 6.48
N HIS A 686 33.77 -8.30 5.67
CA HIS A 686 32.45 -8.62 5.11
C HIS A 686 31.97 -10.04 5.42
N ARG A 687 32.44 -10.64 6.53
CA ARG A 687 32.08 -12.02 6.94
C ARG A 687 30.59 -12.30 6.81
N ASP A 688 29.74 -11.48 7.43
CA ASP A 688 28.31 -11.76 7.54
C ASP A 688 27.59 -11.69 6.18
N GLN A 689 28.09 -10.86 5.26
CA GLN A 689 27.59 -10.78 3.89
C GLN A 689 28.00 -12.03 3.08
N ILE A 690 29.26 -12.47 3.21
CA ILE A 690 29.78 -13.65 2.50
C ILE A 690 29.12 -14.92 3.05
N ALA A 691 29.03 -15.06 4.37
CA ALA A 691 28.36 -16.17 5.05
C ALA A 691 26.90 -16.30 4.61
N ARG A 692 26.16 -15.19 4.58
CA ARG A 692 24.81 -15.12 4.04
C ARG A 692 24.75 -15.61 2.59
N ARG A 693 25.63 -15.11 1.71
CA ARG A 693 25.67 -15.53 0.30
C ARG A 693 25.98 -17.02 0.16
N TRP A 694 26.90 -17.56 0.95
CA TRP A 694 27.19 -19.01 0.96
C TRP A 694 25.95 -19.81 1.39
N LEU A 695 25.29 -19.43 2.48
CA LEU A 695 24.06 -20.07 2.94
C LEU A 695 22.94 -20.01 1.89
N GLN A 696 22.69 -18.84 1.32
CA GLN A 696 21.66 -18.65 0.29
C GLN A 696 21.97 -19.44 -0.97
N SER A 697 23.19 -19.35 -1.50
CA SER A 697 23.58 -20.07 -2.72
C SER A 697 23.48 -21.59 -2.54
N PHE A 698 23.85 -22.12 -1.37
CA PHE A 698 23.67 -23.54 -1.06
C PHE A 698 22.19 -23.96 -1.19
N TYR A 699 21.28 -23.28 -0.51
CA TYR A 699 19.86 -23.67 -0.53
C TYR A 699 19.15 -23.34 -1.85
N ARG A 700 19.50 -22.23 -2.51
CA ARG A 700 18.98 -21.90 -3.85
C ARG A 700 19.33 -22.97 -4.86
N THR A 701 20.58 -23.45 -4.89
CA THR A 701 20.99 -24.57 -5.75
C THR A 701 20.31 -25.88 -5.34
N ARG A 702 20.14 -26.15 -4.03
CA ARG A 702 19.42 -27.35 -3.58
C ARG A 702 17.93 -27.35 -3.98
N PHE A 703 17.30 -26.19 -4.05
CA PHE A 703 15.90 -26.02 -4.44
C PHE A 703 15.74 -25.62 -5.91
N GLU A 704 16.80 -25.63 -6.73
CA GLU A 704 16.77 -25.16 -8.11
C GLU A 704 15.75 -25.93 -8.96
N ALA A 705 15.71 -27.27 -8.85
CA ALA A 705 14.71 -28.08 -9.55
C ALA A 705 13.27 -27.79 -9.09
N ASP A 706 13.05 -27.55 -7.79
CA ASP A 706 11.73 -27.18 -7.26
C ASP A 706 11.33 -25.77 -7.76
N LEU A 707 12.29 -24.86 -7.85
CA LEU A 707 12.12 -23.49 -8.34
C LEU A 707 11.84 -23.45 -9.84
N GLU A 708 12.57 -24.21 -10.65
CA GLU A 708 12.33 -24.34 -12.09
C GLU A 708 10.95 -24.94 -12.36
N ALA A 709 10.57 -25.98 -11.60
CA ALA A 709 9.23 -26.56 -11.71
C ALA A 709 8.13 -25.57 -11.31
N ALA A 710 8.34 -24.77 -10.26
CA ALA A 710 7.40 -23.73 -9.86
C ALA A 710 7.29 -22.62 -10.92
N ARG A 711 8.43 -22.14 -11.46
CA ARG A 711 8.47 -21.14 -12.54
C ARG A 711 7.76 -21.60 -13.80
N ALA A 712 8.08 -22.81 -14.28
CA ALA A 712 7.43 -23.35 -15.47
C ALA A 712 5.92 -23.48 -15.29
N ALA A 713 5.48 -23.94 -14.10
CA ALA A 713 4.06 -24.04 -13.79
C ALA A 713 3.35 -22.69 -13.68
N ASP A 714 4.06 -21.64 -13.26
CA ASP A 714 3.56 -20.27 -13.17
C ASP A 714 3.50 -19.59 -14.55
N ASP A 715 4.53 -19.81 -15.38
CA ASP A 715 4.56 -19.37 -16.78
C ASP A 715 3.42 -20.04 -17.58
N ASP A 716 3.20 -21.35 -17.43
CA ASP A 716 2.09 -22.08 -18.05
C ASP A 716 0.72 -21.53 -17.60
N ASP A 717 0.56 -21.23 -16.31
CA ASP A 717 -0.67 -20.63 -15.78
C ASP A 717 -0.91 -19.23 -16.36
N HIS A 718 0.14 -18.46 -16.61
CA HIS A 718 0.05 -17.13 -17.23
C HIS A 718 -0.17 -17.19 -18.75
N ASP A 719 0.37 -18.18 -19.46
CA ASP A 719 0.18 -18.36 -20.90
C ASP A 719 -1.17 -19.03 -21.24
N SER A 720 -1.82 -19.66 -20.26
CA SER A 720 -3.13 -20.32 -20.40
C SER A 720 -4.34 -19.44 -20.05
N GLN A 721 -4.10 -18.27 -19.45
CA GLN A 721 -5.09 -17.22 -19.14
C GLN A 721 -5.16 -16.20 -20.28
#